data_AF-A0A970WYM7-F1
#
_entry.id   AF-A0A970WYM7-F1
#
_cell.length_a   1.000
_cell.length_b   1.000
_cell.length_c   1.000
_cell.angle_alpha   90.00
_cell.angle_beta   90.00
_cell.angle_gamma   90.00
#
_symmetry.space_group_name_H-M   'P 1'
#
loop_
_entity.id
_entity.type
_entity.pdbx_description
1 polymer ?
#
loop_
_entity_poly.entity_id
_entity_poly.type
_entity_poly.pdbx_seq_one_letter_code
_entity_poly.pdbx_strand_id
1 'polypeptide(L)'
;MIDLIEEDSDKMIVFLIASLILLFTIWITSTASLKADFKTRSFKQNYQITTAKLEIGEELTSPSNLNSRDHQFYEVSSVSNRVSWSTKLTLDQEKTDVRSIVIDYTGKTSASCPNIWLSLYNNHTSCWEVVSEISLSTANTHKQIVLSHDLSRFITDHRDMKIRLSGSNSSSFTLQTDYLSVTIYAKTIKNVITCLPESYDIEQGTLICGKLESLKKKDNNAIAISSDSKHQTAVQIHFNLPITANRIHTLTVTLNTKDTGFSGCTSLSLLNYQTKTFDLYKMEDSLLEVASFSFTLLDQLEIANYISPTNKFTLRIANSSSSPFTKEINFGEVLIEVSENESFTIAQISDIHELIGHEHFLAIIDEINRNNEVDFTIITGDVTDHGTPAQYDLYCQDIKEFKNPVYTLPGNHDNRWWNANGKNDYIRHLGPLYQSFNYKGIHFVLLDTSVNFELDEKINKVQQEWLINDLSLLPKEMPIIFFGHHPFFIHNNVTGRDELFRIAEGYNLIGYLSGHMHFYENFIENGIPIIIISYIKDNAKQEYVTIHFTSRTYYIYKHQASTSSKELWLTGTMVNTRKPTFTIEPLIIADNGNVTVTTRITDAPDAIINVQARIDNYGPYTPLTNIGDNTWQATIDISAYQPSIPYGHHFIGVEVFDENNYLWANYRNYEYSGGSLTTKWIFTTNDLIQSTPTYDKGTVYVGSYDHHLYAIDDETGLSKWSFKTGDSIISKPVIYQKAKTDYVLFGSNDKHLYCLQSQTGKLVWKYQTKGSVMSDPIIEQDMVIFGSGDGHIYAIDVIQGKLIWSYQVEGLMRQQPLVQKGILYAFVRNTYIWYALNVNDGTLVWRGNANTNESYFVCGDVRPVIAGGKLWCIDAQNFQFGHLDIKTGALVWTASSIEVSSRGMATDGINIYYVANGGREIYALDTQTYREVWHLDLRCNGADSDLQPLMIDCGIIYDKGRIIHVAERGRITIIDANKGCILHCYDAVGYPERVFWSTPEVANNKIYISGIDGKVYSISYPD
;
A
#
# COMPACT_ATOMS: atom_id res chain seq x y z
N MET A 1 20.55 0.34 -33.73
CA MET A 1 21.83 0.01 -34.41
C MET A 1 21.68 -1.08 -35.47
N ILE A 2 20.48 -1.59 -35.74
CA ILE A 2 20.21 -2.65 -36.73
C ILE A 2 19.69 -2.08 -38.07
N ASP A 3 19.43 -0.77 -38.18
CA ASP A 3 18.81 -0.17 -39.38
C ASP A 3 19.76 0.65 -40.29
N LEU A 4 21.07 0.34 -40.31
CA LEU A 4 22.04 1.00 -41.19
C LEU A 4 23.05 -0.04 -41.73
N ILE A 5 22.61 -0.87 -42.67
CA ILE A 5 23.49 -1.81 -43.38
C ILE A 5 23.13 -1.77 -44.87
N GLU A 6 23.67 -0.79 -45.58
CA GLU A 6 23.95 -0.85 -47.02
C GLU A 6 25.15 0.08 -47.29
N GLU A 7 26.12 -0.39 -48.07
CA GLU A 7 27.32 0.32 -48.58
C GLU A 7 28.52 0.51 -47.62
N ASP A 8 29.38 -0.53 -47.51
CA ASP A 8 30.86 -0.51 -47.51
C ASP A 8 31.43 -1.66 -46.66
N SER A 9 31.75 -2.80 -47.29
CA SER A 9 32.38 -3.95 -46.62
C SER A 9 33.76 -3.63 -46.05
N ASP A 10 34.46 -2.63 -46.60
CA ASP A 10 35.84 -2.32 -46.25
C ASP A 10 35.94 -1.47 -44.97
N LYS A 11 34.91 -0.67 -44.65
CA LYS A 11 34.84 0.06 -43.37
C LYS A 11 34.47 -0.86 -42.20
N MET A 12 33.69 -1.91 -42.46
CA MET A 12 33.32 -2.93 -41.47
C MET A 12 34.54 -3.71 -40.98
N ILE A 13 35.48 -4.07 -41.87
CA ILE A 13 36.73 -4.74 -41.50
C ILE A 13 37.60 -3.83 -40.63
N VAL A 14 37.71 -2.54 -40.97
CA VAL A 14 38.48 -1.59 -40.16
C VAL A 14 37.83 -1.35 -38.80
N PHE A 15 36.50 -1.30 -38.72
CA PHE A 15 35.77 -1.15 -37.44
C PHE A 15 35.84 -2.41 -36.58
N LEU A 16 35.78 -3.60 -37.17
CA LEU A 16 35.97 -4.88 -36.48
C LEU A 16 37.41 -5.03 -35.98
N ILE A 17 38.41 -4.64 -36.78
CA ILE A 17 39.81 -4.64 -36.36
C ILE A 17 40.05 -3.59 -35.26
N ALA A 18 39.47 -2.39 -35.36
CA ALA A 18 39.57 -1.38 -34.30
C ALA A 18 38.86 -1.82 -33.01
N SER A 19 37.71 -2.48 -33.11
CA SER A 19 36.96 -3.03 -31.97
C SER A 19 37.67 -4.24 -31.35
N LEU A 20 38.29 -5.09 -32.16
CA LEU A 20 39.15 -6.19 -31.70
C LEU A 20 40.42 -5.65 -31.06
N ILE A 21 41.05 -4.61 -31.61
CA ILE A 21 42.21 -3.95 -30.99
C ILE A 21 41.79 -3.25 -29.70
N LEU A 22 40.62 -2.62 -29.63
CA LEU A 22 40.10 -2.03 -28.39
C LEU A 22 39.80 -3.11 -27.35
N LEU A 23 39.16 -4.22 -27.73
CA LEU A 23 38.94 -5.39 -26.87
C LEU A 23 40.25 -6.05 -26.45
N PHE A 24 41.25 -6.13 -27.33
CA PHE A 24 42.57 -6.69 -27.03
C PHE A 24 43.40 -5.72 -26.19
N THR A 25 43.19 -4.40 -26.30
CA THR A 25 43.83 -3.38 -25.47
C THR A 25 43.16 -3.30 -24.10
N ILE A 26 41.82 -3.45 -24.02
CA ILE A 26 41.08 -3.64 -22.76
C ILE A 26 41.48 -4.98 -22.12
N TRP A 27 41.71 -6.03 -22.92
CA TRP A 27 42.20 -7.32 -22.43
C TRP A 27 43.65 -7.25 -21.97
N ILE A 28 44.56 -6.56 -22.68
CA ILE A 28 45.97 -6.37 -22.26
C ILE A 28 46.07 -5.40 -21.08
N THR A 29 45.24 -4.35 -20.99
CA THR A 29 45.23 -3.45 -19.82
C THR A 29 44.55 -4.08 -18.60
N SER A 30 43.57 -4.98 -18.79
CA SER A 30 43.00 -5.78 -17.69
C SER A 30 43.90 -6.95 -17.28
N THR A 31 44.68 -7.54 -18.19
CA THR A 31 45.60 -8.66 -17.88
C THR A 31 46.99 -8.19 -17.42
N ALA A 32 47.45 -6.99 -17.79
CA ALA A 32 48.70 -6.40 -17.27
C ALA A 32 48.59 -5.86 -15.83
N SER A 33 47.38 -5.79 -15.25
CA SER A 33 47.17 -5.59 -13.81
C SER A 33 46.88 -6.90 -13.03
N LEU A 34 46.83 -8.05 -13.72
CA LEU A 34 46.66 -9.38 -13.13
C LEU A 34 48.00 -10.13 -12.98
N LYS A 35 48.96 -9.45 -12.36
CA LYS A 35 49.81 -10.08 -11.34
C LYS A 35 49.52 -9.40 -10.00
N ALA A 36 48.24 -9.37 -9.65
CA ALA A 36 47.84 -9.19 -8.28
C ALA A 36 48.32 -10.43 -7.52
N ASP A 37 49.14 -10.22 -6.49
CA ASP A 37 49.27 -11.15 -5.39
C ASP A 37 47.89 -11.76 -5.10
N PHE A 38 47.72 -13.07 -5.29
CA PHE A 38 46.60 -13.80 -4.71
C PHE A 38 46.81 -13.81 -3.18
N LYS A 39 46.58 -12.66 -2.54
CA LYS A 39 46.25 -12.59 -1.12
C LYS A 39 44.74 -12.77 -1.06
N THR A 40 44.29 -14.00 -0.92
CA THR A 40 42.98 -14.27 -0.34
C THR A 40 42.93 -13.59 1.03
N ARG A 41 42.23 -12.46 1.12
CA ARG A 41 42.02 -11.75 2.38
C ARG A 41 40.72 -12.28 2.99
N SER A 42 40.83 -13.02 4.08
CA SER A 42 39.70 -13.44 4.90
C SER A 42 39.14 -12.23 5.66
N PHE A 43 37.84 -12.01 5.56
CA PHE A 43 37.15 -11.07 6.45
C PHE A 43 36.77 -11.81 7.73
N LYS A 44 37.05 -11.21 8.88
CA LYS A 44 36.71 -11.72 10.22
C LYS A 44 35.63 -10.81 10.78
N GLN A 45 34.39 -11.29 10.81
CA GLN A 45 33.29 -10.57 11.43
C GLN A 45 32.85 -11.30 12.70
N ASN A 46 33.05 -10.65 13.84
CA ASN A 46 32.63 -11.17 15.14
C ASN A 46 31.23 -10.67 15.46
N TYR A 47 30.30 -11.59 15.69
CA TYR A 47 28.99 -11.27 16.21
C TYR A 47 28.94 -11.59 17.71
N GLN A 48 28.29 -10.72 18.48
CA GLN A 48 27.99 -10.93 19.90
C GLN A 48 26.50 -11.20 20.08
N ILE A 49 26.14 -12.06 21.05
CA ILE A 49 24.74 -12.28 21.40
C ILE A 49 24.19 -11.02 22.05
N THR A 50 23.18 -10.40 21.45
CA THR A 50 22.49 -9.23 22.00
C THR A 50 21.11 -9.59 22.57
N THR A 51 20.51 -10.71 22.17
CA THR A 51 19.22 -11.23 22.68
C THR A 51 19.20 -12.76 22.69
N ALA A 52 18.72 -13.38 23.78
CA ALA A 52 18.55 -14.84 23.90
C ALA A 52 17.14 -15.18 24.38
N LYS A 53 16.51 -16.23 23.82
CA LYS A 53 15.23 -16.79 24.26
C LYS A 53 15.48 -18.11 25.00
N LEU A 54 14.81 -18.30 26.14
CA LEU A 54 14.88 -19.54 26.91
C LEU A 54 13.88 -20.55 26.33
N GLU A 55 14.35 -21.69 25.83
CA GLU A 55 13.49 -22.80 25.40
C GLU A 55 13.39 -23.83 26.54
N ILE A 56 12.20 -23.99 27.10
CA ILE A 56 11.91 -24.92 28.21
C ILE A 56 11.12 -26.11 27.66
N GLY A 57 11.71 -27.30 27.71
CA GLY A 57 11.01 -28.57 27.48
C GLY A 57 10.56 -29.20 28.80
N GLU A 58 9.26 -29.45 28.90
CA GLU A 58 8.48 -30.08 29.98
C GLU A 58 8.52 -29.39 31.38
N GLU A 59 7.32 -29.26 31.96
CA GLU A 59 6.92 -28.45 33.12
C GLU A 59 7.93 -28.25 34.25
N LEU A 60 8.28 -26.99 34.50
CA LEU A 60 8.68 -26.51 35.83
C LEU A 60 7.92 -25.22 36.13
N THR A 61 7.21 -25.23 37.25
CA THR A 61 6.43 -24.11 37.77
C THR A 61 7.37 -23.01 38.27
N SER A 62 7.44 -21.91 37.51
CA SER A 62 8.00 -20.58 37.84
C SER A 62 9.48 -20.35 37.44
N PRO A 63 9.74 -19.66 36.31
CA PRO A 63 11.08 -19.23 35.94
C PRO A 63 11.48 -17.97 36.71
N SER A 64 12.62 -18.02 37.39
CA SER A 64 13.33 -16.80 37.82
C SER A 64 14.78 -16.92 37.38
N ASN A 65 15.29 -15.87 36.74
CA ASN A 65 16.70 -15.62 36.40
C ASN A 65 17.16 -16.10 35.01
N LEU A 66 16.80 -15.31 33.98
CA LEU A 66 17.74 -14.98 32.91
C LEU A 66 18.21 -13.55 33.21
N ASN A 67 19.24 -13.41 34.05
CA ASN A 67 19.76 -12.10 34.42
C ASN A 67 20.89 -11.73 33.45
N SER A 68 20.69 -10.68 32.65
CA SER A 68 21.81 -10.01 32.00
C SER A 68 22.54 -9.20 33.07
N ARG A 69 23.65 -9.72 33.60
CA ARG A 69 24.59 -8.86 34.33
C ARG A 69 25.38 -8.09 33.27
N ASP A 70 25.03 -6.82 33.10
CA ASP A 70 25.84 -5.82 32.40
C ASP A 70 26.07 -6.04 30.89
N HIS A 71 25.08 -6.58 30.16
CA HIS A 71 25.15 -6.87 28.71
C HIS A 71 26.28 -7.83 28.27
N GLN A 72 26.95 -8.49 29.23
CA GLN A 72 28.17 -9.25 28.97
C GLN A 72 28.14 -10.70 29.46
N PHE A 73 27.09 -11.15 30.15
CA PHE A 73 27.01 -12.51 30.72
C PHE A 73 25.55 -13.00 30.75
N TYR A 74 25.32 -14.25 30.34
CA TYR A 74 24.02 -14.93 30.45
C TYR A 74 24.10 -16.05 31.50
N GLU A 75 23.31 -15.92 32.55
CA GLU A 75 23.15 -16.95 33.57
C GLU A 75 21.79 -17.63 33.41
N VAL A 76 21.80 -18.96 33.26
CA VAL A 76 20.59 -19.77 33.19
C VAL A 76 20.65 -20.84 34.27
N SER A 77 19.78 -20.72 35.26
CA SER A 77 19.63 -21.67 36.36
C SER A 77 18.43 -22.57 36.12
N SER A 78 18.59 -23.87 36.37
CA SER A 78 17.47 -24.82 36.38
C SER A 78 17.41 -25.57 37.71
N VAL A 79 16.20 -25.76 38.23
CA VAL A 79 15.93 -26.64 39.38
C VAL A 79 15.85 -28.12 38.99
N SER A 80 15.87 -28.44 37.68
CA SER A 80 15.99 -29.81 37.17
C SER A 80 17.42 -30.17 36.76
N ASN A 81 17.60 -31.40 36.27
CA ASN A 81 18.85 -31.91 35.72
C ASN A 81 19.18 -31.39 34.30
N ARG A 82 18.43 -30.43 33.74
CA ARG A 82 18.61 -29.91 32.37
C ARG A 82 18.43 -28.41 32.27
N VAL A 83 19.16 -27.77 31.36
CA VAL A 83 19.05 -26.35 31.02
C VAL A 83 19.34 -26.12 29.54
N SER A 84 18.63 -25.20 28.88
CA SER A 84 18.94 -24.79 27.51
C SER A 84 18.52 -23.36 27.23
N TRP A 85 19.27 -22.69 26.36
CA TRP A 85 18.89 -21.39 25.79
C TRP A 85 19.28 -21.35 24.30
N SER A 86 18.54 -20.57 23.52
CA SER A 86 18.81 -20.36 22.10
C SER A 86 18.86 -18.88 21.74
N THR A 87 19.54 -18.57 20.64
CA THR A 87 19.61 -17.22 20.07
C THR A 87 19.61 -17.30 18.55
N LYS A 88 19.17 -16.24 17.91
CA LYS A 88 19.14 -16.05 16.46
C LYS A 88 20.19 -15.00 16.10
N LEU A 89 20.99 -15.30 15.08
CA LEU A 89 22.02 -14.44 14.54
C LEU A 89 21.77 -14.18 13.06
N THR A 90 21.61 -12.93 12.65
CA THR A 90 21.52 -12.55 11.23
C THR A 90 22.92 -12.23 10.70
N LEU A 91 23.31 -12.90 9.61
CA LEU A 91 24.60 -12.75 8.96
C LEU A 91 24.53 -11.66 7.90
N ASP A 92 25.60 -10.88 7.78
CA ASP A 92 25.74 -9.90 6.69
C ASP A 92 26.06 -10.56 5.35
N GLN A 93 26.62 -11.76 5.39
CA GLN A 93 27.12 -12.45 4.21
C GLN A 93 26.09 -13.43 3.68
N GLU A 94 26.00 -13.51 2.35
CA GLU A 94 25.20 -14.53 1.69
C GLU A 94 25.63 -15.93 2.15
N LYS A 95 24.66 -16.82 2.34
CA LYS A 95 24.95 -18.20 2.80
C LYS A 95 25.92 -18.93 1.88
N THR A 96 25.97 -18.56 0.60
CA THR A 96 26.90 -19.09 -0.41
C THR A 96 28.34 -18.57 -0.29
N ASP A 97 28.51 -17.43 0.38
CA ASP A 97 29.80 -16.79 0.58
C ASP A 97 30.48 -17.21 1.89
N VAL A 98 29.72 -17.74 2.84
CA VAL A 98 30.23 -18.28 4.11
C VAL A 98 31.10 -19.53 3.84
N ARG A 99 32.37 -19.47 4.28
CA ARG A 99 33.36 -20.54 4.13
C ARG A 99 33.68 -21.24 5.44
N SER A 100 33.72 -20.50 6.53
CA SER A 100 33.80 -21.09 7.87
C SER A 100 33.11 -20.22 8.92
N ILE A 101 32.62 -20.89 9.95
CA ILE A 101 32.05 -20.30 11.15
C ILE A 101 32.92 -20.78 12.31
N VAL A 102 33.47 -19.84 13.06
CA VAL A 102 34.21 -20.14 14.29
C VAL A 102 33.42 -19.61 15.46
N ILE A 103 33.01 -20.51 16.34
CA ILE A 103 32.25 -20.18 17.55
C ILE A 103 33.20 -20.26 18.73
N ASP A 104 33.51 -19.12 19.34
CA ASP A 104 34.28 -19.06 20.58
C ASP A 104 33.30 -18.97 21.75
N TYR A 105 33.25 -20.04 22.54
CA TYR A 105 32.42 -20.16 23.72
C TYR A 105 33.28 -19.99 24.97
N THR A 106 32.84 -19.13 25.89
CA THR A 106 33.37 -19.06 27.26
C THR A 106 32.23 -19.19 28.24
N GLY A 107 32.37 -20.11 29.20
CA GLY A 107 31.41 -20.22 30.29
C GLY A 107 31.83 -21.20 31.36
N LYS A 108 31.05 -21.27 32.42
CA LYS A 108 31.23 -22.18 33.56
C LYS A 108 29.88 -22.68 34.04
N THR A 109 29.93 -23.65 34.96
CA THR A 109 28.73 -24.15 35.61
C THR A 109 28.88 -24.10 37.12
N SER A 110 27.78 -23.94 37.88
CA SER A 110 27.83 -23.93 39.34
C SER A 110 28.30 -25.27 39.95
N ALA A 111 28.28 -26.35 39.18
CA ALA A 111 28.84 -27.66 39.48
C ALA A 111 29.40 -28.28 38.18
N SER A 112 30.40 -29.16 38.28
CA SER A 112 30.99 -29.83 37.11
C SER A 112 29.91 -30.54 36.30
N CYS A 113 29.79 -30.19 35.01
CA CYS A 113 28.77 -30.68 34.10
C CYS A 113 29.42 -31.24 32.83
N PRO A 114 29.49 -32.58 32.66
CA PRO A 114 30.20 -33.19 31.54
C PRO A 114 29.44 -33.08 30.21
N ASN A 115 28.11 -32.88 30.26
CA ASN A 115 27.22 -32.98 29.12
C ASN A 115 26.61 -31.61 28.77
N ILE A 116 27.41 -30.73 28.15
CA ILE A 116 26.90 -29.52 27.50
C ILE A 116 27.02 -29.72 25.99
N TRP A 117 26.02 -29.30 25.24
CA TRP A 117 25.97 -29.41 23.79
C TRP A 117 25.71 -28.03 23.18
N LEU A 118 26.61 -27.61 22.30
CA LEU A 118 26.35 -26.52 21.37
C LEU A 118 25.67 -27.11 20.13
N SER A 119 24.50 -26.60 19.79
CA SER A 119 23.72 -27.02 18.62
C SER A 119 23.47 -25.84 17.68
N LEU A 120 23.40 -26.12 16.38
CA LEU A 120 22.87 -25.21 15.38
C LEU A 120 21.53 -25.74 14.85
N TYR A 121 20.61 -24.85 14.50
CA TYR A 121 19.34 -25.26 13.92
C TYR A 121 19.52 -25.59 12.45
N ASN A 122 19.24 -26.83 12.07
CA ASN A 122 19.31 -27.30 10.70
C ASN A 122 17.97 -27.02 10.01
N ASN A 123 17.96 -26.06 9.09
CA ASN A 123 16.75 -25.61 8.41
C ASN A 123 16.20 -26.66 7.43
N HIS A 124 17.04 -27.59 6.94
CA HIS A 124 16.57 -28.65 6.05
C HIS A 124 15.81 -29.75 6.79
N THR A 125 16.18 -30.04 8.04
CA THR A 125 15.56 -31.12 8.85
C THR A 125 14.62 -30.61 9.93
N SER A 126 14.52 -29.28 10.09
CA SER A 126 13.74 -28.62 11.15
C SER A 126 14.08 -29.13 12.55
N CYS A 127 15.36 -29.42 12.80
CA CYS A 127 15.84 -29.99 14.05
C CYS A 127 17.14 -29.31 14.50
N TRP A 128 17.39 -29.32 15.80
CA TRP A 128 18.66 -28.88 16.38
C TRP A 128 19.74 -29.96 16.24
N GLU A 129 20.84 -29.63 15.56
CA GLU A 129 21.98 -30.51 15.33
C GLU A 129 23.13 -30.15 16.26
N VAL A 130 23.67 -31.12 17.02
CA VAL A 130 24.82 -30.91 17.90
C VAL A 130 26.09 -30.72 17.07
N VAL A 131 26.70 -29.54 17.17
CA VAL A 131 27.96 -29.20 16.48
C VAL A 131 29.18 -29.33 17.39
N SER A 132 29.00 -29.33 18.71
CA SER A 132 30.08 -29.63 19.66
C SER A 132 29.57 -30.04 21.04
N GLU A 133 30.28 -30.95 21.70
CA GLU A 133 30.07 -31.31 23.12
C GLU A 133 31.11 -30.62 24.01
N ILE A 134 30.68 -29.88 25.02
CA ILE A 134 31.53 -29.11 25.92
C ILE A 134 31.43 -29.72 27.32
N SER A 135 32.57 -29.99 27.96
CA SER A 135 32.60 -30.37 29.37
C SER A 135 32.98 -29.14 30.18
N LEU A 136 32.09 -28.71 31.08
CA LEU A 136 32.28 -27.51 31.89
C LEU A 136 32.57 -27.86 33.34
N SER A 137 33.46 -27.06 33.94
CA SER A 137 33.75 -27.10 35.37
C SER A 137 33.21 -25.85 36.07
N THR A 138 33.47 -25.75 37.38
CA THR A 138 33.19 -24.52 38.14
C THR A 138 34.11 -23.36 37.80
N ALA A 139 35.21 -23.62 37.07
CA ALA A 139 36.07 -22.59 36.50
C ALA A 139 35.64 -22.24 35.05
N ASN A 140 35.91 -21.00 34.64
CA ASN A 140 35.68 -20.55 33.27
C ASN A 140 36.41 -21.46 32.28
N THR A 141 35.63 -22.04 31.38
CA THR A 141 36.10 -22.95 30.34
C THR A 141 35.91 -22.27 28.99
N HIS A 142 37.00 -22.15 28.24
CA HIS A 142 36.98 -21.65 26.87
C HIS A 142 36.99 -22.81 25.89
N LYS A 143 36.13 -22.76 24.87
CA LYS A 143 36.13 -23.71 23.78
C LYS A 143 35.88 -23.00 22.45
N GLN A 144 36.79 -23.20 21.51
CA GLN A 144 36.64 -22.78 20.12
C GLN A 144 36.10 -23.94 19.28
N ILE A 145 35.10 -23.66 18.45
CA ILE A 145 34.41 -24.63 17.61
C ILE A 145 34.48 -24.12 16.18
N VAL A 146 35.12 -24.88 15.29
CA VAL A 146 35.31 -24.49 13.89
C VAL A 146 34.44 -25.36 13.00
N LEU A 147 33.56 -24.71 12.24
CA LEU A 147 32.69 -25.33 11.26
C LEU A 147 33.11 -24.84 9.87
N SER A 148 33.42 -25.74 8.95
CA SER A 148 33.96 -25.36 7.63
C SER A 148 33.35 -26.14 6.46
N HIS A 149 32.35 -26.98 6.73
CA HIS A 149 31.70 -27.83 5.73
C HIS A 149 30.19 -27.81 5.93
N ASP A 150 29.44 -27.78 4.83
CA ASP A 150 27.97 -27.87 4.79
C ASP A 150 27.26 -26.87 5.73
N LEU A 151 27.70 -25.60 5.67
CA LEU A 151 27.23 -24.53 6.56
C LEU A 151 25.90 -23.94 6.09
N SER A 152 25.58 -24.05 4.81
CA SER A 152 24.38 -23.48 4.21
C SER A 152 23.08 -24.03 4.80
N ARG A 153 23.09 -25.25 5.36
CA ARG A 153 21.92 -25.85 6.01
C ARG A 153 21.57 -25.19 7.35
N PHE A 154 22.52 -24.50 7.99
CA PHE A 154 22.33 -23.80 9.26
C PHE A 154 21.96 -22.33 9.07
N ILE A 155 22.02 -21.81 7.85
CA ILE A 155 21.78 -20.40 7.51
C ILE A 155 20.55 -20.35 6.60
N THR A 156 19.53 -19.57 6.98
CA THR A 156 18.33 -19.38 6.16
C THR A 156 18.64 -18.52 4.93
N ASP A 157 17.73 -18.49 3.95
CA ASP A 157 17.81 -17.53 2.84
C ASP A 157 17.71 -16.08 3.29
N HIS A 158 17.14 -15.84 4.48
CA HIS A 158 17.15 -14.54 5.18
C HIS A 158 18.45 -14.29 5.95
N ARG A 159 19.50 -15.08 5.69
CA ARG A 159 20.82 -15.01 6.32
C ARG A 159 20.81 -15.24 7.82
N ASP A 160 19.79 -15.90 8.36
CA ASP A 160 19.67 -16.16 9.80
C ASP A 160 20.25 -17.51 10.18
N MET A 161 20.97 -17.57 11.29
CA MET A 161 21.45 -18.80 11.92
C MET A 161 20.98 -18.85 13.36
N LYS A 162 20.47 -20.00 13.81
CA LYS A 162 20.09 -20.19 15.22
C LYS A 162 21.11 -21.06 15.93
N ILE A 163 21.50 -20.64 17.13
CA ILE A 163 22.46 -21.33 17.99
C ILE A 163 21.78 -21.66 19.30
N ARG A 164 22.00 -22.87 19.82
CA ARG A 164 21.50 -23.31 21.11
C ARG A 164 22.63 -23.88 21.94
N LEU A 165 22.63 -23.54 23.22
CA LEU A 165 23.43 -24.24 24.22
C LEU A 165 22.47 -25.01 25.11
N SER A 166 22.74 -26.30 25.30
CA SER A 166 21.94 -27.17 26.15
C SER A 166 22.85 -27.98 27.06
N GLY A 167 22.38 -28.30 28.25
CA GLY A 167 23.18 -28.96 29.27
C GLY A 167 22.37 -29.91 30.11
N SER A 168 23.01 -30.99 30.57
CA SER A 168 22.39 -31.91 31.53
C SER A 168 23.38 -32.39 32.60
N ASN A 169 22.93 -32.51 33.84
CA ASN A 169 23.74 -32.98 34.97
C ASN A 169 22.91 -33.76 35.98
N SER A 170 23.52 -34.63 36.79
CA SER A 170 22.79 -35.42 37.80
C SER A 170 22.15 -34.61 38.94
N SER A 171 22.45 -33.31 39.05
CA SER A 171 21.92 -32.38 40.05
C SER A 171 21.62 -31.02 39.40
N SER A 172 20.82 -30.18 40.07
CA SER A 172 20.55 -28.81 39.63
C SER A 172 21.85 -28.04 39.50
N PHE A 173 22.02 -27.34 38.39
CA PHE A 173 23.19 -26.53 38.14
C PHE A 173 22.79 -25.26 37.40
N THR A 174 23.64 -24.26 37.52
CA THR A 174 23.52 -23.02 36.77
C THR A 174 24.56 -23.00 35.68
N LEU A 175 24.15 -22.69 34.47
CA LEU A 175 25.00 -22.50 33.31
C LEU A 175 25.25 -21.00 33.14
N GLN A 176 26.50 -20.60 33.30
CA GLN A 176 26.93 -19.23 33.07
C GLN A 176 27.71 -19.20 31.76
N THR A 177 27.17 -18.49 30.77
CA THR A 177 27.86 -18.19 29.52
C THR A 177 28.36 -16.77 29.61
N ASP A 178 29.68 -16.63 29.66
CA ASP A 178 30.31 -15.32 29.64
C ASP A 178 30.15 -14.73 28.24
N TYR A 179 30.61 -15.43 27.21
CA TYR A 179 30.57 -14.87 25.86
C TYR A 179 30.48 -15.98 24.81
N LEU A 180 29.63 -15.76 23.80
CA LEU A 180 29.62 -16.50 22.55
C LEU A 180 30.01 -15.55 21.42
N SER A 181 31.23 -15.70 20.91
CA SER A 181 31.65 -15.08 19.64
C SER A 181 31.24 -15.98 18.50
N VAL A 182 30.68 -15.41 17.46
CA VAL A 182 30.60 -16.10 16.17
C VAL A 182 31.42 -15.31 15.17
N THR A 183 32.52 -15.89 14.72
CA THR A 183 33.33 -15.36 13.64
C THR A 183 32.91 -16.00 12.32
N ILE A 184 32.49 -15.18 11.37
CA ILE A 184 32.22 -15.63 10.00
C ILE A 184 33.39 -15.30 9.10
N TYR A 185 33.88 -16.31 8.37
CA TYR A 185 34.82 -16.15 7.28
C TYR A 185 34.09 -16.32 5.96
N ALA A 186 34.04 -15.27 5.16
CA ALA A 186 33.35 -15.26 3.87
C ALA A 186 34.24 -14.74 2.72
N LYS A 187 33.73 -14.88 1.50
CA LYS A 187 34.33 -14.29 0.29
C LYS A 187 34.28 -12.75 0.37
N THR A 188 35.28 -12.08 -0.18
CA THR A 188 35.53 -10.63 0.00
C THR A 188 34.39 -9.75 -0.55
N ILE A 189 33.94 -8.77 0.25
CA ILE A 189 33.03 -7.70 -0.15
C ILE A 189 33.80 -6.61 -0.94
N LYS A 190 33.23 -6.07 -2.01
CA LYS A 190 33.78 -4.89 -2.71
C LYS A 190 33.60 -3.64 -1.82
N ASN A 191 34.55 -2.71 -1.82
CA ASN A 191 34.45 -1.37 -1.18
C ASN A 191 34.70 -1.26 0.35
N VAL A 192 35.73 -1.92 0.88
CA VAL A 192 36.18 -1.73 2.28
C VAL A 192 37.43 -0.84 2.34
N ILE A 193 37.40 0.19 3.18
CA ILE A 193 38.53 1.08 3.48
C ILE A 193 39.12 0.68 4.85
N THR A 194 40.43 0.53 4.93
CA THR A 194 41.14 0.39 6.21
C THR A 194 41.70 1.74 6.63
N CYS A 195 41.35 2.20 7.83
CA CYS A 195 41.87 3.41 8.44
C CYS A 195 42.78 3.05 9.61
N LEU A 196 43.99 3.61 9.58
CA LEU A 196 44.94 3.52 10.69
C LEU A 196 44.80 4.77 11.56
N PRO A 197 45.21 4.72 12.84
CA PRO A 197 45.20 5.89 13.70
C PRO A 197 46.03 7.02 13.10
N GLU A 198 45.50 8.24 13.18
CA GLU A 198 46.23 9.45 12.83
C GLU A 198 47.10 9.91 14.00
N SER A 199 46.52 9.95 15.19
CA SER A 199 47.16 10.44 16.41
C SER A 199 46.62 9.74 17.64
N TYR A 200 47.29 9.96 18.77
CA TYR A 200 46.90 9.42 20.06
C TYR A 200 47.27 10.41 21.16
N ASP A 201 46.38 10.53 22.15
CA ASP A 201 46.53 11.42 23.29
C ASP A 201 46.46 10.61 24.59
N ILE A 202 47.27 11.00 25.57
CA ILE A 202 47.19 10.43 26.91
C ILE A 202 46.24 11.29 27.73
N GLU A 203 45.22 10.66 28.29
CA GLU A 203 44.29 11.35 29.19
C GLU A 203 44.93 11.47 30.57
N GLN A 204 45.52 12.64 30.85
CA GLN A 204 46.05 12.97 32.17
C GLN A 204 45.00 13.73 32.98
N GLY A 205 44.31 13.03 33.90
CA GLY A 205 43.47 13.65 34.92
C GLY A 205 41.96 13.48 34.74
N THR A 206 41.36 12.54 35.49
CA THR A 206 40.08 12.69 36.25
C THR A 206 39.57 11.42 36.96
N LEU A 207 40.33 10.32 36.99
CA LEU A 207 40.18 9.22 37.95
C LEU A 207 41.48 9.11 38.75
N ILE A 208 41.57 9.78 39.91
CA ILE A 208 42.71 9.78 40.86
C ILE A 208 44.08 9.54 40.16
N CYS A 209 44.59 10.51 39.42
CA CYS A 209 45.70 10.26 38.49
C CYS A 209 47.09 10.44 39.11
N GLY A 210 47.91 9.38 39.00
CA GLY A 210 49.37 9.41 39.15
C GLY A 210 50.09 9.71 37.83
N LYS A 211 51.42 9.71 37.88
CA LYS A 211 52.30 10.20 36.80
C LYS A 211 52.68 9.04 35.87
N LEU A 212 52.43 9.19 34.57
CA LEU A 212 52.93 8.27 33.54
C LEU A 212 54.47 8.23 33.57
N GLU A 213 55.08 7.06 33.76
CA GLU A 213 56.54 6.95 33.82
C GLU A 213 57.19 7.05 32.44
N SER A 214 56.62 6.39 31.42
CA SER A 214 57.05 6.57 30.03
C SER A 214 56.01 6.09 29.00
N LEU A 215 55.84 6.86 27.92
CA LEU A 215 55.23 6.39 26.67
C LEU A 215 56.36 6.16 25.67
N LYS A 216 56.49 4.93 25.15
CA LYS A 216 57.42 4.64 24.07
C LYS A 216 56.63 4.28 22.82
N LYS A 217 56.68 5.16 21.81
CA LYS A 217 56.32 4.80 20.44
C LYS A 217 57.32 3.72 20.00
N LYS A 218 56.84 2.51 19.75
CA LYS A 218 57.70 1.40 19.29
C LYS A 218 57.87 1.48 17.77
N ASP A 219 56.77 1.77 17.05
CA ASP A 219 56.70 2.03 15.62
C ASP A 219 55.37 2.76 15.26
N ASN A 220 54.98 2.81 13.97
CA ASN A 220 53.73 3.44 13.53
C ASN A 220 52.46 2.65 13.91
N ASN A 221 52.59 1.40 14.36
CA ASN A 221 51.48 0.47 14.55
C ASN A 221 51.35 -0.03 16.01
N ALA A 222 52.23 0.36 16.92
CA ALA A 222 52.16 -0.05 18.33
C ALA A 222 52.63 1.03 19.32
N ILE A 223 51.93 1.12 20.45
CA ILE A 223 52.33 1.91 21.62
C ILE A 223 52.55 1.00 22.83
N ALA A 224 53.61 1.28 23.59
CA ALA A 224 53.83 0.68 24.89
C ALA A 224 53.50 1.71 25.98
N ILE A 225 52.56 1.35 26.86
CA ILE A 225 52.16 2.14 28.02
C ILE A 225 52.71 1.47 29.27
N SER A 226 53.40 2.23 30.12
CA SER A 226 53.90 1.77 31.42
C SER A 226 53.26 2.58 32.55
N SER A 227 52.73 1.89 33.57
CA SER A 227 52.08 2.48 34.75
C SER A 227 52.75 2.01 36.05
N ASP A 228 52.67 2.82 37.10
CA ASP A 228 53.17 2.51 38.45
C ASP A 228 52.18 1.64 39.27
N SER A 229 52.58 1.24 40.48
CA SER A 229 51.82 0.31 41.33
C SER A 229 50.55 0.89 41.97
N LYS A 230 50.05 2.03 41.49
CA LYS A 230 48.98 2.77 42.20
C LYS A 230 47.85 3.31 41.31
N HIS A 231 47.88 3.23 39.97
CA HIS A 231 46.97 4.06 39.16
C HIS A 231 46.46 3.45 37.84
N GLN A 232 45.30 3.98 37.39
CA GLN A 232 44.63 3.73 36.12
C GLN A 232 45.24 4.60 35.00
N THR A 233 45.38 4.07 33.79
CA THR A 233 45.85 4.85 32.61
C THR A 233 44.87 4.72 31.45
N ALA A 234 44.56 5.83 30.79
CA ALA A 234 43.74 5.86 29.58
C ALA A 234 44.47 6.51 28.40
N VAL A 235 44.33 5.92 27.22
CA VAL A 235 44.83 6.45 25.95
C VAL A 235 43.67 6.62 24.99
N GLN A 236 43.58 7.80 24.41
CA GLN A 236 42.68 8.12 23.32
C GLN A 236 43.40 7.94 22.00
N ILE A 237 42.74 7.32 21.04
CA ILE A 237 43.24 7.04 19.70
C ILE A 237 42.28 7.72 18.73
N HIS A 238 42.82 8.56 17.87
CA HIS A 238 42.05 9.37 16.94
C HIS A 238 42.26 8.87 15.51
N PHE A 239 41.15 8.75 14.79
CA PHE A 239 41.10 8.34 13.40
C PHE A 239 40.44 9.45 12.60
N ASN A 240 41.03 9.81 11.47
CA ASN A 240 40.36 10.62 10.45
C ASN A 240 39.84 9.68 9.38
N LEU A 241 38.51 9.56 9.31
CA LEU A 241 37.87 8.70 8.32
C LEU A 241 37.91 9.43 6.97
N PRO A 242 38.39 8.78 5.89
CA PRO A 242 38.54 9.39 4.57
C PRO A 242 37.20 9.51 3.82
N ILE A 243 36.10 9.17 4.49
CA ILE A 243 34.75 9.19 3.94
C ILE A 243 33.80 9.82 4.96
N THR A 244 32.78 10.48 4.44
CA THR A 244 31.72 11.09 5.24
C THR A 244 30.85 10.05 5.92
N ALA A 245 30.38 10.37 7.13
CA ALA A 245 29.56 9.46 7.94
C ALA A 245 28.37 8.89 7.16
N ASN A 246 27.69 9.71 6.34
CA ASN A 246 26.53 9.34 5.50
C ASN A 246 26.79 8.24 4.46
N ARG A 247 28.04 7.82 4.26
CA ARG A 247 28.42 6.74 3.34
C ARG A 247 29.01 5.52 4.05
N ILE A 248 29.07 5.54 5.37
CA ILE A 248 29.63 4.44 6.15
C ILE A 248 28.54 3.40 6.36
N HIS A 249 28.64 2.30 5.62
CA HIS A 249 27.72 1.17 5.71
C HIS A 249 27.92 0.38 7.00
N THR A 250 29.18 0.16 7.35
CA THR A 250 29.62 -0.60 8.52
C THR A 250 30.88 0.04 9.06
N LEU A 251 31.00 0.18 10.39
CA LEU A 251 32.23 0.60 11.05
C LEU A 251 32.70 -0.49 12.01
N THR A 252 33.69 -1.28 11.59
CA THR A 252 34.32 -2.32 12.42
C THR A 252 35.62 -1.80 12.98
N VAL A 253 35.81 -1.95 14.29
CA VAL A 253 37.08 -1.63 14.96
C VAL A 253 37.67 -2.91 15.49
N THR A 254 38.92 -3.21 15.11
CA THR A 254 39.65 -4.38 15.60
C THR A 254 40.99 -3.96 16.19
N LEU A 255 41.25 -4.26 17.47
CA LEU A 255 42.47 -3.93 18.19
C LEU A 255 43.11 -5.18 18.77
N ASN A 256 44.44 -5.26 18.77
CA ASN A 256 45.16 -6.37 19.40
C ASN A 256 46.06 -5.84 20.50
N THR A 257 45.95 -6.37 21.71
CA THR A 257 46.83 -6.00 22.83
C THR A 257 47.69 -7.19 23.22
N LYS A 258 48.93 -6.92 23.59
CA LYS A 258 49.86 -7.89 24.15
C LYS A 258 50.32 -7.39 25.53
N ASP A 259 50.08 -8.21 26.54
CA ASP A 259 50.37 -7.86 27.94
C ASP A 259 51.63 -8.57 28.44
N THR A 260 52.41 -7.86 29.26
CA THR A 260 53.53 -8.44 30.04
C THR A 260 53.37 -8.08 31.52
N GLY A 261 53.07 -9.08 32.36
CA GLY A 261 52.81 -8.92 33.80
C GLY A 261 51.32 -8.95 34.16
N PHE A 262 50.95 -9.69 35.21
CA PHE A 262 49.55 -10.05 35.51
C PHE A 262 48.75 -9.02 36.35
N SER A 263 47.43 -9.01 36.09
CA SER A 263 46.29 -8.44 36.84
C SER A 263 45.90 -6.98 36.59
N GLY A 264 45.08 -6.72 35.56
CA GLY A 264 44.31 -5.49 35.42
C GLY A 264 43.13 -5.61 34.46
N CYS A 265 42.10 -4.79 34.64
CA CYS A 265 40.94 -4.73 33.75
C CYS A 265 41.20 -3.77 32.59
N THR A 266 40.90 -4.17 31.36
CA THR A 266 41.02 -3.33 30.15
C THR A 266 39.63 -2.97 29.64
N SER A 267 39.33 -1.68 29.52
CA SER A 267 38.07 -1.19 28.98
C SER A 267 38.26 -0.42 27.68
N LEU A 268 37.40 -0.69 26.71
CA LEU A 268 37.29 -0.01 25.43
C LEU A 268 36.02 0.84 25.41
N SER A 269 36.15 2.10 25.03
CA SER A 269 35.04 3.07 24.97
C SER A 269 35.16 4.01 23.78
N LEU A 270 34.04 4.54 23.29
CA LEU A 270 33.98 5.45 22.14
C LEU A 270 33.50 6.83 22.56
N LEU A 271 34.10 7.88 21.99
CA LEU A 271 33.63 9.23 22.24
C LEU A 271 32.33 9.47 21.48
N ASN A 272 31.24 9.61 22.22
CA ASN A 272 29.96 10.05 21.70
C ASN A 272 30.01 11.58 21.55
N TYR A 273 29.94 12.07 20.31
CA TYR A 273 30.03 13.50 20.02
C TYR A 273 28.73 14.27 20.34
N GLN A 274 27.61 13.58 20.53
CA GLN A 274 26.36 14.19 20.97
C GLN A 274 26.36 14.45 22.48
N THR A 275 26.64 13.42 23.28
CA THR A 275 26.65 13.52 24.76
C THR A 275 27.97 14.08 25.30
N LYS A 276 29.04 14.05 24.50
CA LYS A 276 30.42 14.37 24.89
C LYS A 276 30.96 13.43 25.99
N THR A 277 30.43 12.22 26.07
CA THR A 277 30.88 11.17 27.00
C THR A 277 31.55 10.02 26.26
N PHE A 278 32.32 9.22 27.01
CA PHE A 278 32.87 7.97 26.49
C PHE A 278 31.94 6.81 26.84
N ASP A 279 31.31 6.24 25.83
CA ASP A 279 30.38 5.13 25.99
C ASP A 279 31.19 3.83 26.02
N LEU A 280 30.98 3.02 27.06
CA LEU A 280 31.72 1.77 27.28
C LEU A 280 31.22 0.68 26.33
N TYR A 281 32.11 0.15 25.50
CA TYR A 281 31.79 -0.91 24.53
C TYR A 281 32.26 -2.29 24.96
N LYS A 282 33.44 -2.40 25.58
CA LYS A 282 33.98 -3.71 26.00
C LYS A 282 34.84 -3.59 27.25
N MET A 283 34.80 -4.59 28.12
CA MET A 283 35.65 -4.70 29.31
C MET A 283 36.19 -6.13 29.41
N GLU A 284 37.49 -6.32 29.67
CA GLU A 284 38.10 -7.64 29.87
C GLU A 284 39.00 -7.67 31.10
N ASP A 285 38.80 -8.67 31.96
CA ASP A 285 39.68 -9.00 33.08
C ASP A 285 40.86 -9.87 32.58
N SER A 286 42.09 -9.36 32.66
CA SER A 286 43.24 -9.99 32.03
C SER A 286 43.69 -11.30 32.74
N LEU A 287 43.60 -12.45 32.05
CA LEU A 287 44.35 -13.69 32.35
C LEU A 287 45.24 -14.19 31.18
N LEU A 288 45.30 -13.48 30.04
CA LEU A 288 45.97 -13.93 28.80
C LEU A 288 47.12 -13.00 28.35
N GLU A 289 48.17 -13.57 27.75
CA GLU A 289 49.33 -12.83 27.17
C GLU A 289 48.97 -12.00 25.92
N VAL A 290 47.88 -12.34 25.20
CA VAL A 290 47.41 -11.64 23.99
C VAL A 290 45.88 -11.60 24.00
N ALA A 291 45.29 -10.42 23.79
CA ALA A 291 43.85 -10.20 23.67
C ALA A 291 43.50 -9.46 22.37
N SER A 292 42.35 -9.78 21.77
CA SER A 292 41.85 -9.14 20.56
C SER A 292 40.46 -8.56 20.85
N PHE A 293 40.33 -7.24 20.70
CA PHE A 293 39.07 -6.53 20.83
C PHE A 293 38.51 -6.29 19.43
N SER A 294 37.28 -6.69 19.17
CA SER A 294 36.59 -6.30 17.94
C SER A 294 35.13 -6.03 18.22
N PHE A 295 34.61 -4.94 17.69
CA PHE A 295 33.18 -4.66 17.64
C PHE A 295 32.85 -4.03 16.28
N THR A 296 31.57 -4.07 15.92
CA THR A 296 31.07 -3.54 14.66
C THR A 296 29.82 -2.74 14.93
N LEU A 297 29.79 -1.50 14.44
CA LEU A 297 28.59 -0.67 14.38
C LEU A 297 27.93 -0.90 13.01
N LEU A 298 26.63 -1.22 13.02
CA LEU A 298 25.84 -1.55 11.83
C LEU A 298 24.71 -0.54 11.57
N ASP A 299 24.26 0.17 12.62
CA ASP A 299 23.22 1.18 12.52
C ASP A 299 23.85 2.55 12.23
N GLN A 300 23.38 3.19 11.16
CA GLN A 300 23.87 4.49 10.72
C GLN A 300 23.68 5.61 11.76
N LEU A 301 22.56 5.60 12.50
CA LEU A 301 22.31 6.56 13.57
C LEU A 301 23.26 6.34 14.74
N GLU A 302 23.54 5.08 15.08
CA GLU A 302 24.56 4.74 16.09
C GLU A 302 25.95 5.22 15.63
N ILE A 303 26.34 4.89 14.39
CA ILE A 303 27.62 5.31 13.79
C ILE A 303 27.77 6.84 13.83
N ALA A 304 26.72 7.57 13.49
CA ALA A 304 26.72 9.03 13.48
C ALA A 304 27.01 9.65 14.87
N ASN A 305 26.65 8.97 15.96
CA ASN A 305 26.94 9.46 17.32
C ASN A 305 28.44 9.47 17.62
N TYR A 306 29.24 8.63 16.97
CA TYR A 306 30.67 8.44 17.25
C TYR A 306 31.60 9.07 16.21
N ILE A 307 31.06 9.76 15.21
CA ILE A 307 31.82 10.44 14.17
C ILE A 307 31.54 11.94 14.25
N SER A 308 32.60 12.74 14.43
CA SER A 308 32.46 14.20 14.44
C SER A 308 32.00 14.74 13.08
N PRO A 309 31.49 15.98 13.00
CA PRO A 309 31.22 16.66 11.72
C PRO A 309 32.41 16.77 10.76
N THR A 310 33.65 16.66 11.26
CA THR A 310 34.87 16.65 10.44
C THR A 310 35.43 15.23 10.23
N ASN A 311 34.59 14.19 10.30
CA ASN A 311 34.93 12.77 10.11
C ASN A 311 35.99 12.20 11.08
N LYS A 312 36.13 12.79 12.27
CA LYS A 312 36.98 12.27 13.34
C LYS A 312 36.25 11.20 14.16
N PHE A 313 36.86 10.03 14.31
CA PHE A 313 36.42 8.96 15.19
C PHE A 313 37.43 8.80 16.34
N THR A 314 36.94 8.75 17.59
CA THR A 314 37.81 8.69 18.77
C THR A 314 37.48 7.50 19.65
N LEU A 315 38.49 6.67 19.85
CA LEU A 315 38.47 5.47 20.68
C LEU A 315 39.27 5.73 21.96
N ARG A 316 38.81 5.25 23.11
CA ARG A 316 39.55 5.28 24.38
C ARG A 316 39.75 3.88 24.93
N ILE A 317 41.00 3.57 25.23
CA ILE A 317 41.40 2.36 25.95
C ILE A 317 41.84 2.78 27.34
N ALA A 318 41.17 2.27 28.37
CA ALA A 318 41.58 2.47 29.76
C ALA A 318 41.97 1.14 30.40
N ASN A 319 42.97 1.19 31.28
CA ASN A 319 43.46 0.03 32.03
C ASN A 319 43.46 0.35 33.52
N SER A 320 42.99 -0.60 34.33
CA SER A 320 43.03 -0.52 35.79
C SER A 320 43.76 -1.74 36.37
N SER A 321 45.02 -1.56 36.78
CA SER A 321 45.79 -2.57 37.51
C SER A 321 46.12 -2.06 38.92
N SER A 322 46.24 -2.99 39.87
CA SER A 322 46.72 -2.72 41.24
C SER A 322 48.24 -2.88 41.37
N SER A 323 48.95 -3.21 40.29
CA SER A 323 50.41 -3.40 40.22
C SER A 323 51.01 -2.70 38.99
N PRO A 324 52.33 -2.40 38.96
CA PRO A 324 52.95 -1.84 37.78
C PRO A 324 52.82 -2.79 36.59
N PHE A 325 52.51 -2.26 35.41
CA PHE A 325 52.38 -3.06 34.19
C PHE A 325 53.00 -2.35 32.99
N THR A 326 53.41 -3.14 32.00
CA THR A 326 53.72 -2.65 30.66
C THR A 326 52.80 -3.34 29.67
N LYS A 327 52.00 -2.55 28.96
CA LYS A 327 51.02 -3.01 27.98
C LYS A 327 51.41 -2.53 26.59
N GLU A 328 51.59 -3.46 25.66
CA GLU A 328 51.79 -3.17 24.25
C GLU A 328 50.43 -3.22 23.55
N ILE A 329 49.97 -2.07 23.09
CA ILE A 329 48.75 -1.96 22.28
C ILE A 329 49.21 -1.90 20.83
N ASN A 330 48.92 -2.95 20.06
CA ASN A 330 48.99 -2.86 18.61
C ASN A 330 47.72 -2.15 18.16
N PHE A 331 47.91 -1.01 17.51
CA PHE A 331 46.84 -0.15 17.06
C PHE A 331 45.84 -0.93 16.21
N GLY A 332 44.58 -0.60 16.43
CA GLY A 332 43.50 -1.27 15.77
C GLY A 332 43.28 -0.74 14.37
N GLU A 333 42.94 -1.63 13.46
CA GLU A 333 42.44 -1.27 12.15
C GLU A 333 40.97 -0.90 12.30
N VAL A 334 40.58 0.30 11.83
CA VAL A 334 39.18 0.63 11.60
C VAL A 334 38.86 0.23 10.17
N LEU A 335 37.99 -0.76 10.01
CA LEU A 335 37.48 -1.19 8.72
C LEU A 335 36.14 -0.50 8.49
N ILE A 336 36.10 0.30 7.43
CA ILE A 336 34.91 1.00 6.98
C ILE A 336 34.41 0.29 5.74
N GLU A 337 33.24 -0.31 5.81
CA GLU A 337 32.54 -0.71 4.61
C GLU A 337 31.82 0.52 4.05
N VAL A 338 32.06 0.83 2.78
CA VAL A 338 31.48 2.00 2.13
C VAL A 338 30.21 1.60 1.41
N SER A 339 29.12 2.29 1.73
CA SER A 339 27.88 2.12 0.98
C SER A 339 28.01 2.69 -0.43
N GLU A 340 27.43 1.99 -1.39
CA GLU A 340 27.28 2.48 -2.75
C GLU A 340 26.37 3.72 -2.82
N ASN A 341 25.41 3.85 -1.89
CA ASN A 341 24.46 4.95 -1.83
C ASN A 341 24.72 5.83 -0.59
N GLU A 342 24.67 7.15 -0.76
CA GLU A 342 24.72 8.08 0.37
C GLU A 342 23.37 8.11 1.11
N SER A 343 23.38 8.19 2.44
CA SER A 343 22.15 8.44 3.19
C SER A 343 21.56 9.81 2.85
N PHE A 344 20.23 9.91 2.97
CA PHE A 344 19.47 11.09 2.56
C PHE A 344 18.13 11.15 3.30
N THR A 345 17.48 12.31 3.31
CA THR A 345 16.22 12.49 4.03
C THR A 345 15.17 13.11 3.12
N ILE A 346 13.92 12.68 3.23
CA ILE A 346 12.79 13.31 2.54
C ILE A 346 11.75 13.75 3.57
N ALA A 347 10.87 14.67 3.17
CA ALA A 347 9.69 15.04 3.96
C ALA A 347 8.41 14.53 3.28
N GLN A 348 7.40 14.17 4.09
CA GLN A 348 6.05 13.89 3.62
C GLN A 348 5.04 14.77 4.37
N ILE A 349 4.12 15.36 3.61
CA ILE A 349 3.05 16.25 4.05
C ILE A 349 1.73 15.77 3.43
N SER A 350 0.60 15.89 4.12
CA SER A 350 -0.73 15.54 3.58
C SER A 350 -1.83 16.50 4.03
N ASP A 351 -2.93 16.54 3.29
CA ASP A 351 -4.20 17.18 3.70
C ASP A 351 -4.01 18.66 4.08
N ILE A 352 -3.45 19.42 3.14
CA ILE A 352 -3.17 20.84 3.29
C ILE A 352 -4.47 21.63 3.33
N HIS A 353 -5.37 21.39 2.38
CA HIS A 353 -6.61 22.15 2.20
C HIS A 353 -6.34 23.67 2.19
N GLU A 354 -5.78 24.18 1.09
CA GLU A 354 -5.25 25.56 0.97
C GLU A 354 -6.21 26.69 1.40
N LEU A 355 -7.52 26.46 1.50
CA LEU A 355 -8.42 27.48 2.05
C LEU A 355 -8.31 27.60 3.58
N ILE A 356 -8.04 26.47 4.26
CA ILE A 356 -8.13 26.33 5.71
C ILE A 356 -6.75 26.09 6.33
N GLY A 357 -5.92 25.20 5.77
CA GLY A 357 -4.61 24.84 6.33
C GLY A 357 -3.42 25.67 5.83
N HIS A 358 -3.64 26.70 5.01
CA HIS A 358 -2.59 27.54 4.41
C HIS A 358 -1.51 28.01 5.42
N GLU A 359 -1.92 28.60 6.54
CA GLU A 359 -0.97 29.13 7.54
C GLU A 359 -0.12 28.01 8.18
N HIS A 360 -0.72 26.85 8.42
CA HIS A 360 -0.01 25.69 8.95
C HIS A 360 0.97 25.12 7.92
N PHE A 361 0.59 25.13 6.64
CA PHE A 361 1.45 24.68 5.56
C PHE A 361 2.71 25.56 5.45
N LEU A 362 2.55 26.89 5.39
CA LEU A 362 3.69 27.82 5.36
C LEU A 362 4.63 27.64 6.56
N ALA A 363 4.11 27.40 7.76
CA ALA A 363 4.93 27.16 8.94
C ALA A 363 5.79 25.89 8.82
N ILE A 364 5.26 24.83 8.18
CA ILE A 364 6.00 23.61 7.88
C ILE A 364 7.06 23.88 6.80
N ILE A 365 6.76 24.66 5.76
CA ILE A 365 7.74 25.08 4.75
C ILE A 365 8.91 25.80 5.43
N ASP A 366 8.62 26.74 6.33
CA ASP A 366 9.64 27.48 7.08
C ASP A 366 10.49 26.60 7.99
N GLU A 367 9.93 25.56 8.60
CA GLU A 367 10.71 24.58 9.35
C GLU A 367 11.60 23.72 8.45
N ILE A 368 11.04 23.16 7.37
CA ILE A 368 11.81 22.35 6.41
C ILE A 368 12.95 23.17 5.81
N ASN A 369 12.70 24.43 5.45
CA ASN A 369 13.71 25.34 4.90
C ASN A 369 14.81 25.73 5.89
N ARG A 370 14.56 25.61 7.20
CA ARG A 370 15.60 25.77 8.25
C ARG A 370 16.40 24.49 8.43
N ASN A 371 15.81 23.34 8.12
CA ASN A 371 16.44 22.03 8.19
C ASN A 371 17.02 21.62 6.84
N ASN A 372 18.25 22.07 6.53
CA ASN A 372 18.97 21.79 5.28
C ASN A 372 19.23 20.29 4.99
N GLU A 373 18.71 19.36 5.79
CA GLU A 373 18.89 17.91 5.66
C GLU A 373 17.84 17.24 4.75
N VAL A 374 16.79 17.95 4.31
CA VAL A 374 15.73 17.39 3.44
C VAL A 374 16.09 17.54 1.97
N ASP A 375 16.27 16.42 1.27
CA ASP A 375 16.60 16.36 -0.16
C ASP A 375 15.41 16.73 -1.06
N PHE A 376 14.19 16.27 -0.73
CA PHE A 376 12.94 16.64 -1.41
C PHE A 376 11.70 16.39 -0.53
N THR A 377 10.56 16.97 -0.90
CA THR A 377 9.27 16.85 -0.20
C THR A 377 8.25 16.16 -1.09
N ILE A 378 7.48 15.23 -0.52
CA ILE A 378 6.31 14.61 -1.15
C ILE A 378 5.06 15.14 -0.44
N ILE A 379 4.07 15.59 -1.22
CA ILE A 379 2.76 16.03 -0.74
C ILE A 379 1.72 15.03 -1.20
N THR A 380 1.10 14.33 -0.26
CA THR A 380 0.19 13.20 -0.48
C THR A 380 -1.28 13.60 -0.51
N GLY A 381 -1.66 14.51 -1.41
CA GLY A 381 -3.07 14.82 -1.72
C GLY A 381 -3.78 15.79 -0.78
N ASP A 382 -5.00 16.14 -1.19
CA ASP A 382 -5.89 17.14 -0.58
C ASP A 382 -5.16 18.48 -0.42
N VAL A 383 -4.54 18.93 -1.51
CA VAL A 383 -3.85 20.23 -1.54
C VAL A 383 -4.85 21.37 -1.55
N THR A 384 -6.03 21.14 -2.12
CA THR A 384 -7.16 22.07 -2.09
C THR A 384 -8.30 21.49 -1.25
N ASP A 385 -9.11 22.34 -0.60
CA ASP A 385 -10.54 22.02 -0.46
C ASP A 385 -11.11 22.13 -1.84
N HIS A 386 -12.07 21.36 -2.27
CA HIS A 386 -12.66 21.66 -3.55
C HIS A 386 -11.71 21.33 -4.74
N GLY A 387 -10.78 22.18 -5.19
CA GLY A 387 -9.99 21.94 -6.42
C GLY A 387 -10.28 22.95 -7.52
N THR A 388 -10.41 24.22 -7.15
CA THR A 388 -10.60 25.32 -8.11
C THR A 388 -9.26 25.79 -8.68
N PRO A 389 -9.23 26.35 -9.90
CA PRO A 389 -8.04 27.01 -10.45
C PRO A 389 -7.40 28.03 -9.49
N ALA A 390 -8.23 28.82 -8.77
CA ALA A 390 -7.73 29.82 -7.83
C ALA A 390 -7.00 29.21 -6.62
N GLN A 391 -7.46 28.05 -6.12
CA GLN A 391 -6.79 27.35 -5.04
C GLN A 391 -5.51 26.68 -5.52
N TYR A 392 -5.51 26.12 -6.72
CA TYR A 392 -4.28 25.62 -7.34
C TYR A 392 -3.24 26.73 -7.54
N ASP A 393 -3.65 27.92 -7.96
CA ASP A 393 -2.77 29.08 -8.12
C ASP A 393 -2.16 29.55 -6.80
N LEU A 394 -2.90 29.47 -5.69
CA LEU A 394 -2.41 29.78 -4.34
C LEU A 394 -1.39 28.73 -3.88
N TYR A 395 -1.76 27.46 -3.95
CA TYR A 395 -0.84 26.35 -3.66
C TYR A 395 0.46 26.43 -4.48
N CYS A 396 0.37 26.76 -5.77
CA CYS A 396 1.52 26.98 -6.65
C CYS A 396 2.42 28.16 -6.25
N GLN A 397 1.89 29.14 -5.51
CA GLN A 397 2.68 30.22 -4.93
C GLN A 397 3.42 29.71 -3.70
N ASP A 398 2.74 28.99 -2.82
CA ASP A 398 3.31 28.53 -1.55
C ASP A 398 4.42 27.49 -1.77
N ILE A 399 4.24 26.55 -2.70
CA ILE A 399 5.29 25.55 -2.96
C ILE A 399 6.59 26.13 -3.54
N LYS A 400 6.57 27.37 -4.07
CA LYS A 400 7.80 28.05 -4.54
C LYS A 400 8.69 28.50 -3.38
N GLU A 401 8.15 28.57 -2.17
CA GLU A 401 8.92 28.92 -0.98
C GLU A 401 9.81 27.75 -0.51
N PHE A 402 9.55 26.51 -0.92
CA PHE A 402 10.46 25.39 -0.64
C PHE A 402 11.83 25.60 -1.31
N LYS A 403 12.90 25.35 -0.56
CA LYS A 403 14.28 25.33 -1.08
C LYS A 403 14.65 24.01 -1.76
N ASN A 404 13.87 22.97 -1.53
CA ASN A 404 14.05 21.63 -2.09
C ASN A 404 12.95 21.31 -3.12
N PRO A 405 13.17 20.34 -4.03
CA PRO A 405 12.13 19.88 -4.94
C PRO A 405 10.89 19.36 -4.20
N VAL A 406 9.72 19.56 -4.82
CA VAL A 406 8.41 19.14 -4.30
C VAL A 406 7.72 18.27 -5.35
N TYR A 407 7.19 17.13 -4.92
CA TYR A 407 6.37 16.24 -5.73
C TYR A 407 4.98 16.13 -5.11
N THR A 408 3.93 16.26 -5.91
CA THR A 408 2.55 16.29 -5.44
C THR A 408 1.72 15.24 -6.16
N LEU A 409 0.85 14.56 -5.42
CA LEU A 409 -0.21 13.70 -5.95
C LEU A 409 -1.59 14.26 -5.54
N PRO A 410 -2.67 13.99 -6.29
CA PRO A 410 -4.00 14.47 -5.96
C PRO A 410 -4.63 13.68 -4.81
N GLY A 411 -5.46 14.35 -4.01
CA GLY A 411 -6.42 13.72 -3.11
C GLY A 411 -7.86 13.86 -3.61
N ASN A 412 -8.82 13.31 -2.86
CA ASN A 412 -10.22 13.37 -3.27
C ASN A 412 -10.78 14.81 -3.24
N HIS A 413 -10.26 15.69 -2.40
CA HIS A 413 -10.60 17.10 -2.43
C HIS A 413 -9.95 17.89 -3.57
N ASP A 414 -9.09 17.30 -4.40
CA ASP A 414 -8.53 17.97 -5.57
C ASP A 414 -9.35 17.72 -6.85
N ASN A 415 -10.09 16.62 -6.89
CA ASN A 415 -10.78 16.14 -8.09
C ASN A 415 -12.29 15.87 -7.93
N ARG A 416 -12.85 16.13 -6.74
CA ARG A 416 -14.27 15.96 -6.44
C ARG A 416 -15.19 16.71 -7.44
N TRP A 417 -16.35 16.09 -7.67
CA TRP A 417 -17.53 16.44 -8.49
C TRP A 417 -18.14 17.86 -8.44
N TRP A 418 -17.59 18.80 -7.70
CA TRP A 418 -18.05 20.20 -7.66
C TRP A 418 -17.27 21.08 -8.66
N ASN A 419 -16.05 20.67 -9.08
CA ASN A 419 -15.38 21.21 -10.26
C ASN A 419 -15.80 20.44 -11.52
N ALA A 420 -16.48 21.13 -12.44
CA ALA A 420 -16.93 20.56 -13.71
C ALA A 420 -15.78 20.09 -14.64
N ASN A 421 -14.54 20.57 -14.44
CA ASN A 421 -13.35 20.16 -15.21
C ASN A 421 -12.49 19.10 -14.49
N GLY A 422 -12.82 18.74 -13.24
CA GLY A 422 -12.23 17.64 -12.48
C GLY A 422 -10.69 17.58 -12.52
N LYS A 423 -10.14 16.39 -12.77
CA LYS A 423 -8.69 16.11 -12.84
C LYS A 423 -7.95 16.90 -13.93
N ASN A 424 -8.65 17.44 -14.94
CA ASN A 424 -8.00 18.22 -15.99
C ASN A 424 -7.42 19.54 -15.44
N ASP A 425 -8.08 20.16 -14.47
CA ASP A 425 -7.55 21.36 -13.83
C ASP A 425 -6.32 21.03 -12.99
N TYR A 426 -6.32 19.94 -12.23
CA TYR A 426 -5.11 19.45 -11.54
C TYR A 426 -3.95 19.28 -12.53
N ILE A 427 -4.18 18.55 -13.63
CA ILE A 427 -3.12 18.28 -14.63
C ILE A 427 -2.56 19.56 -15.22
N ARG A 428 -3.43 20.53 -15.49
CA ARG A 428 -3.04 21.81 -16.07
C ARG A 428 -2.15 22.66 -15.15
N HIS A 429 -2.40 22.61 -13.84
CA HIS A 429 -1.70 23.48 -12.88
C HIS A 429 -0.50 22.77 -12.23
N LEU A 430 -0.67 21.51 -11.83
CA LEU A 430 0.29 20.79 -10.98
C LEU A 430 1.05 19.66 -11.70
N GLY A 431 0.52 19.16 -12.82
CA GLY A 431 1.19 18.15 -13.64
C GLY A 431 0.59 16.75 -13.51
N PRO A 432 1.36 15.67 -13.69
CA PRO A 432 0.81 14.32 -13.80
C PRO A 432 0.09 13.88 -12.52
N LEU A 433 -0.97 13.09 -12.68
CA LEU A 433 -1.74 12.54 -11.54
C LEU A 433 -0.92 11.52 -10.74
N TYR A 434 -0.08 10.75 -11.43
CA TYR A 434 0.79 9.73 -10.87
C TYR A 434 2.15 9.79 -11.58
N GLN A 435 3.21 9.44 -10.87
CA GLN A 435 4.58 9.53 -11.38
C GLN A 435 5.53 8.66 -10.56
N SER A 436 6.70 8.36 -11.12
CA SER A 436 7.77 7.67 -10.41
C SER A 436 9.15 8.22 -10.78
N PHE A 437 10.12 8.02 -9.90
CA PHE A 437 11.50 8.41 -10.14
C PHE A 437 12.48 7.64 -9.26
N ASN A 438 13.73 7.56 -9.71
CA ASN A 438 14.83 6.97 -8.95
C ASN A 438 15.62 8.05 -8.22
N TYR A 439 15.89 7.85 -6.94
CA TYR A 439 16.79 8.72 -6.17
C TYR A 439 17.69 7.90 -5.24
N LYS A 440 19.01 8.08 -5.38
CA LYS A 440 20.05 7.41 -4.56
C LYS A 440 19.82 5.90 -4.34
N GLY A 441 19.41 5.19 -5.40
CA GLY A 441 19.22 3.73 -5.38
C GLY A 441 17.86 3.25 -4.86
N ILE A 442 16.91 4.15 -4.62
CA ILE A 442 15.52 3.83 -4.25
C ILE A 442 14.59 4.30 -5.37
N HIS A 443 13.56 3.52 -5.66
CA HIS A 443 12.51 3.88 -6.59
C HIS A 443 11.28 4.39 -5.83
N PHE A 444 10.87 5.62 -6.12
CA PHE A 444 9.73 6.30 -5.51
C PHE A 444 8.56 6.28 -6.48
N VAL A 445 7.40 5.79 -6.04
CA VAL A 445 6.18 5.75 -6.85
C VAL A 445 5.09 6.54 -6.14
N LEU A 446 4.54 7.53 -6.83
CA LEU A 446 3.42 8.35 -6.37
C LEU A 446 2.18 7.95 -7.17
N LEU A 447 1.17 7.45 -6.47
CA LEU A 447 -0.04 6.88 -7.01
C LEU A 447 -1.23 7.84 -6.80
N ASP A 448 -2.04 8.01 -7.83
CA ASP A 448 -3.33 8.67 -7.71
C ASP A 448 -4.36 7.64 -7.26
N THR A 449 -4.62 7.65 -5.95
CA THR A 449 -5.61 6.79 -5.27
C THR A 449 -7.00 7.42 -5.18
N SER A 450 -7.23 8.51 -5.92
CA SER A 450 -8.46 9.32 -5.87
C SER A 450 -9.24 9.15 -7.17
N VAL A 451 -9.56 7.90 -7.51
CA VAL A 451 -10.32 7.58 -8.72
C VAL A 451 -11.78 8.02 -8.54
N ASN A 452 -12.25 8.89 -9.44
CA ASN A 452 -13.58 9.49 -9.34
C ASN A 452 -14.66 8.39 -9.33
N PHE A 453 -15.61 8.49 -8.40
CA PHE A 453 -16.77 7.59 -8.25
C PHE A 453 -16.46 6.13 -7.86
N GLU A 454 -15.20 5.71 -7.82
CA GLU A 454 -14.76 4.48 -7.16
C GLU A 454 -14.75 4.66 -5.63
N LEU A 455 -14.66 3.55 -4.90
CA LEU A 455 -14.35 3.65 -3.47
C LEU A 455 -12.97 4.31 -3.32
N ASP A 456 -12.81 5.06 -2.24
CA ASP A 456 -11.48 5.54 -1.84
C ASP A 456 -10.52 4.33 -1.83
N GLU A 457 -9.27 4.52 -2.28
CA GLU A 457 -8.20 3.50 -2.32
C GLU A 457 -8.19 2.55 -3.53
N LYS A 458 -8.41 3.08 -4.73
CA LYS A 458 -8.13 2.35 -5.98
C LYS A 458 -7.26 3.12 -6.93
N ILE A 459 -6.55 2.39 -7.78
CA ILE A 459 -5.85 2.92 -8.95
C ILE A 459 -6.51 2.34 -10.20
N ASN A 460 -6.81 3.19 -11.18
CA ASN A 460 -7.51 2.76 -12.38
C ASN A 460 -6.61 1.88 -13.27
N LYS A 461 -7.22 1.18 -14.23
CA LYS A 461 -6.52 0.23 -15.09
C LYS A 461 -5.35 0.85 -15.87
N VAL A 462 -5.50 2.09 -16.35
CA VAL A 462 -4.42 2.81 -17.05
C VAL A 462 -3.20 3.00 -16.13
N GLN A 463 -3.43 3.36 -14.87
CA GLN A 463 -2.36 3.48 -13.88
C GLN A 463 -1.77 2.13 -13.49
N GLN A 464 -2.57 1.06 -13.39
CA GLN A 464 -2.08 -0.30 -13.16
C GLN A 464 -1.13 -0.76 -14.29
N GLU A 465 -1.53 -0.57 -15.55
CA GLU A 465 -0.70 -0.89 -16.72
C GLU A 465 0.59 -0.05 -16.75
N TRP A 466 0.49 1.24 -16.40
CA TRP A 466 1.66 2.11 -16.24
C TRP A 466 2.62 1.57 -15.18
N LEU A 467 2.10 1.22 -14.00
CA LEU A 467 2.91 0.73 -12.88
C LEU A 467 3.59 -0.61 -13.21
N ILE A 468 2.89 -1.54 -13.86
CA ILE A 468 3.47 -2.80 -14.34
C ILE A 468 4.67 -2.53 -15.24
N ASN A 469 4.52 -1.62 -16.20
CA ASN A 469 5.59 -1.25 -17.13
C ASN A 469 6.75 -0.57 -16.40
N ASP A 470 6.45 0.36 -15.48
CA ASP A 470 7.45 1.08 -14.71
C ASP A 470 8.32 0.15 -13.85
N LEU A 471 7.69 -0.73 -13.07
CA LEU A 471 8.40 -1.70 -12.25
C LEU A 471 9.20 -2.71 -13.09
N SER A 472 8.73 -3.08 -14.28
CA SER A 472 9.43 -4.03 -15.17
C SER A 472 10.82 -3.57 -15.62
N LEU A 473 11.10 -2.26 -15.52
CA LEU A 473 12.38 -1.66 -15.88
C LEU A 473 13.42 -1.71 -14.75
N LEU A 474 13.03 -2.13 -13.55
CA LEU A 474 13.85 -2.07 -12.34
C LEU A 474 14.51 -3.42 -12.01
N PRO A 475 15.71 -3.42 -11.40
CA PRO A 475 16.23 -4.60 -10.70
C PRO A 475 15.27 -5.05 -9.60
N LYS A 476 15.06 -6.37 -9.43
CA LYS A 476 14.08 -6.90 -8.46
C LYS A 476 14.42 -6.54 -7.01
N GLU A 477 15.70 -6.39 -6.72
CA GLU A 477 16.26 -6.09 -5.40
C GLU A 477 16.24 -4.58 -5.08
N MET A 478 15.99 -3.72 -6.07
CA MET A 478 15.94 -2.27 -5.86
C MET A 478 14.81 -1.92 -4.88
N PRO A 479 15.09 -1.24 -3.76
CA PRO A 479 14.06 -0.81 -2.82
C PRO A 479 13.05 0.10 -3.51
N ILE A 480 11.76 -0.23 -3.35
CA ILE A 480 10.63 0.53 -3.89
C ILE A 480 9.77 1.01 -2.73
N ILE A 481 9.31 2.25 -2.79
CA ILE A 481 8.36 2.80 -1.83
C ILE A 481 7.20 3.47 -2.56
N PHE A 482 5.99 3.14 -2.13
CA PHE A 482 4.77 3.69 -2.70
C PHE A 482 4.22 4.80 -1.82
N PHE A 483 3.67 5.84 -2.46
CA PHE A 483 2.96 6.95 -1.85
C PHE A 483 1.58 7.07 -2.47
N GLY A 484 0.55 7.29 -1.67
CA GLY A 484 -0.81 7.60 -2.12
C GLY A 484 -1.50 8.54 -1.15
N HIS A 485 -2.67 9.06 -1.51
CA HIS A 485 -3.44 9.91 -0.59
C HIS A 485 -4.22 9.06 0.42
N HIS A 486 -4.97 8.07 -0.07
CA HIS A 486 -5.81 7.22 0.78
C HIS A 486 -5.02 6.01 1.32
N PRO A 487 -5.12 5.70 2.62
CA PRO A 487 -4.55 4.49 3.19
C PRO A 487 -5.47 3.32 2.91
N PHE A 488 -5.00 2.25 2.22
CA PHE A 488 -5.77 1.04 1.87
C PHE A 488 -6.37 0.27 3.09
N PHE A 489 -7.30 0.89 3.80
CA PHE A 489 -7.83 0.51 5.11
C PHE A 489 -9.27 0.98 5.33
N ILE A 490 -9.71 2.08 4.71
CA ILE A 490 -11.07 2.61 4.80
C ILE A 490 -12.03 1.56 4.22
N HIS A 491 -13.05 1.22 4.99
CA HIS A 491 -14.04 0.18 4.68
C HIS A 491 -13.49 -1.25 4.50
N ASN A 492 -12.19 -1.49 4.76
CA ASN A 492 -11.52 -2.77 4.56
C ASN A 492 -11.68 -3.26 3.10
N ASN A 493 -11.44 -2.38 2.13
CA ASN A 493 -11.55 -2.66 0.70
C ASN A 493 -10.44 -3.63 0.24
N VAL A 494 -10.81 -4.91 0.26
CA VAL A 494 -9.90 -6.02 0.03
C VAL A 494 -9.26 -5.99 -1.36
N THR A 495 -9.96 -5.57 -2.41
CA THR A 495 -9.53 -5.86 -3.80
C THR A 495 -8.60 -4.81 -4.38
N GLY A 496 -8.81 -3.52 -4.12
CA GLY A 496 -7.89 -2.47 -4.56
C GLY A 496 -6.47 -2.64 -4.01
N ARG A 497 -6.38 -2.93 -2.71
CA ARG A 497 -5.11 -3.19 -2.01
C ARG A 497 -4.39 -4.42 -2.55
N ASP A 498 -5.13 -5.51 -2.69
CA ASP A 498 -4.63 -6.79 -3.19
C ASP A 498 -4.17 -6.70 -4.66
N GLU A 499 -4.90 -6.00 -5.52
CA GLU A 499 -4.48 -5.70 -6.90
C GLU A 499 -3.15 -4.93 -6.94
N LEU A 500 -3.01 -3.87 -6.14
CA LEU A 500 -1.78 -3.08 -6.09
C LEU A 500 -0.59 -3.92 -5.61
N PHE A 501 -0.74 -4.67 -4.52
CA PHE A 501 0.35 -5.46 -3.97
C PHE A 501 0.73 -6.67 -4.84
N ARG A 502 -0.22 -7.22 -5.61
CA ARG A 502 0.10 -8.20 -6.66
C ARG A 502 0.96 -7.62 -7.79
N ILE A 503 0.72 -6.37 -8.20
CA ILE A 503 1.59 -5.72 -9.21
C ILE A 503 3.03 -5.60 -8.70
N ALA A 504 3.20 -5.33 -7.40
CA ALA A 504 4.51 -5.27 -6.75
C ALA A 504 5.09 -6.64 -6.34
N GLU A 505 4.39 -7.74 -6.61
CA GLU A 505 4.83 -9.09 -6.25
C GLU A 505 6.17 -9.41 -6.93
N GLY A 506 7.08 -10.06 -6.18
CA GLY A 506 8.43 -10.35 -6.64
C GLY A 506 9.41 -9.16 -6.67
N TYR A 507 8.99 -7.93 -6.32
CA TYR A 507 9.90 -6.79 -6.13
C TYR A 507 10.16 -6.48 -4.65
N ASN A 508 11.22 -5.72 -4.36
CA ASN A 508 11.61 -5.26 -3.02
C ASN A 508 10.80 -4.01 -2.58
N LEU A 509 9.48 -4.17 -2.39
CA LEU A 509 8.61 -3.11 -1.86
C LEU A 509 8.82 -2.94 -0.35
N ILE A 510 9.40 -1.82 0.08
CA ILE A 510 9.81 -1.57 1.47
C ILE A 510 8.79 -0.77 2.30
N GLY A 511 7.72 -0.26 1.67
CA GLY A 511 6.61 0.39 2.37
C GLY A 511 5.58 1.07 1.45
N TYR A 512 4.42 1.34 2.01
CA TYR A 512 3.36 2.18 1.45
C TYR A 512 2.98 3.28 2.44
N LEU A 513 3.10 4.55 2.02
CA LEU A 513 2.85 5.71 2.87
C LEU A 513 1.69 6.54 2.33
N SER A 514 0.83 7.03 3.23
CA SER A 514 -0.39 7.76 2.86
C SER A 514 -0.86 8.73 3.95
N GLY A 515 -1.86 9.57 3.64
CA GLY A 515 -2.47 10.53 4.56
C GLY A 515 -3.96 10.27 4.77
N HIS A 516 -4.80 11.31 4.59
CA HIS A 516 -6.27 11.28 4.62
C HIS A 516 -6.96 11.02 5.98
N MET A 517 -6.45 10.08 6.79
CA MET A 517 -7.19 9.59 7.97
C MET A 517 -7.11 10.49 9.21
N HIS A 518 -6.40 11.61 9.13
CA HIS A 518 -6.31 12.62 10.19
C HIS A 518 -5.72 12.08 11.52
N PHE A 519 -4.99 10.96 11.46
CA PHE A 519 -4.24 10.38 12.58
C PHE A 519 -2.99 9.63 12.09
N TYR A 520 -2.12 9.28 13.03
CA TYR A 520 -0.96 8.43 12.78
C TYR A 520 -1.27 6.97 13.08
N GLU A 521 -0.99 6.07 12.15
CA GLU A 521 -1.15 4.63 12.35
C GLU A 521 -0.14 3.85 11.51
N ASN A 522 0.20 2.64 11.95
CA ASN A 522 1.05 1.75 11.16
C ASN A 522 0.73 0.28 11.43
N PHE A 523 0.80 -0.53 10.39
CA PHE A 523 0.67 -1.97 10.48
C PHE A 523 1.47 -2.66 9.37
N ILE A 524 1.67 -3.96 9.51
CA ILE A 524 2.35 -4.77 8.49
C ILE A 524 1.32 -5.73 7.91
N GLU A 525 1.18 -5.68 6.59
CA GLU A 525 0.36 -6.62 5.82
C GLU A 525 1.20 -7.17 4.69
N ASN A 526 1.19 -8.49 4.53
CA ASN A 526 1.99 -9.16 3.49
C ASN A 526 3.49 -8.77 3.53
N GLY A 527 4.01 -8.48 4.73
CA GLY A 527 5.40 -8.09 4.96
C GLY A 527 5.71 -6.65 4.55
N ILE A 528 4.70 -5.90 4.09
CA ILE A 528 4.82 -4.51 3.65
C ILE A 528 4.35 -3.60 4.79
N PRO A 529 5.20 -2.69 5.28
CA PRO A 529 4.79 -1.65 6.20
C PRO A 529 3.81 -0.68 5.53
N ILE A 530 2.61 -0.55 6.07
CA ILE A 530 1.60 0.42 5.68
C ILE A 530 1.58 1.51 6.75
N ILE A 531 1.81 2.75 6.33
CA ILE A 531 2.04 3.88 7.23
C ILE A 531 1.08 5.01 6.85
N ILE A 532 0.38 5.51 7.86
CA ILE A 532 -0.61 6.57 7.73
C ILE A 532 -0.12 7.77 8.53
N ILE A 533 -0.02 8.93 7.88
CA ILE A 533 0.37 10.18 8.52
C ILE A 533 -0.83 11.09 8.77
N SER A 534 -0.68 11.97 9.77
CA SER A 534 -1.70 12.95 10.13
C SER A 534 -1.86 14.05 9.06
N TYR A 535 -2.82 14.94 9.29
CA TYR A 535 -3.27 16.02 8.41
C TYR A 535 -2.86 17.41 8.92
N ILE A 536 -2.94 18.42 8.04
CA ILE A 536 -2.53 19.81 8.34
C ILE A 536 -3.71 20.76 8.54
N LYS A 537 -4.76 20.63 7.71
CA LYS A 537 -5.91 21.54 7.61
C LYS A 537 -6.31 22.24 8.92
N ASP A 538 -6.66 21.48 9.95
CA ASP A 538 -7.13 21.99 11.24
C ASP A 538 -6.23 21.52 12.40
N ASN A 539 -4.93 21.37 12.13
CA ASN A 539 -3.98 20.82 13.08
C ASN A 539 -2.99 21.89 13.57
N ALA A 540 -3.29 22.50 14.72
CA ALA A 540 -2.45 23.52 15.35
C ALA A 540 -1.03 23.06 15.71
N LYS A 541 -0.78 21.74 15.75
CA LYS A 541 0.57 21.20 15.97
C LYS A 541 1.45 21.30 14.72
N GLN A 542 0.85 21.46 13.54
CA GLN A 542 1.53 21.57 12.25
C GLN A 542 2.42 20.34 12.02
N GLU A 543 1.78 19.16 12.06
CA GLU A 543 2.45 17.86 12.05
C GLU A 543 2.81 17.42 10.62
N TYR A 544 4.02 16.88 10.47
CA TYR A 544 4.50 16.24 9.24
C TYR A 544 5.53 15.16 9.58
N VAL A 545 6.01 14.40 8.60
CA VAL A 545 7.06 13.40 8.82
C VAL A 545 8.29 13.62 7.95
N THR A 546 9.44 13.18 8.44
CA THR A 546 10.64 13.00 7.61
C THR A 546 11.10 11.55 7.61
N ILE A 547 11.62 11.08 6.49
CA ILE A 547 12.11 9.72 6.33
C ILE A 547 13.60 9.78 5.99
N HIS A 548 14.44 9.29 6.90
CA HIS A 548 15.88 9.19 6.70
C HIS A 548 16.24 7.81 6.15
N PHE A 549 16.67 7.75 4.90
CA PHE A 549 17.09 6.53 4.24
C PHE A 549 18.59 6.31 4.39
N THR A 550 18.94 5.08 4.70
CA THR A 550 20.33 4.60 4.73
C THR A 550 20.45 3.39 3.83
N SER A 551 21.60 2.74 3.83
CA SER A 551 21.84 1.54 3.04
C SER A 551 21.15 0.27 3.55
N ARG A 552 20.71 0.25 4.81
CA ARG A 552 20.11 -0.95 5.45
C ARG A 552 18.76 -0.67 6.08
N THR A 553 18.57 0.55 6.54
CA THR A 553 17.44 0.95 7.37
C THR A 553 16.89 2.28 6.89
N TYR A 554 15.58 2.49 7.05
CA TYR A 554 14.98 3.81 6.99
C TYR A 554 14.31 4.15 8.32
N TYR A 555 14.35 5.42 8.68
CA TYR A 555 13.84 5.93 9.96
C TYR A 555 12.79 7.00 9.69
N ILE A 556 11.61 6.86 10.27
CA ILE A 556 10.53 7.83 10.13
C ILE A 556 10.42 8.64 11.41
N TYR A 557 10.49 9.95 11.29
CA TYR A 557 10.35 10.89 12.39
C TYR A 557 9.07 11.69 12.26
N LYS A 558 8.34 11.83 13.37
CA LYS A 558 7.24 12.79 13.51
C LYS A 558 7.80 14.15 13.89
N HIS A 559 7.28 15.19 13.26
CA HIS A 559 7.62 16.57 13.56
C HIS A 559 6.38 17.36 13.95
N GLN A 560 6.57 18.40 14.76
CA GLN A 560 5.57 19.43 15.06
C GLN A 560 6.19 20.80 14.82
N ALA A 561 5.81 21.48 13.73
CA ALA A 561 6.42 22.76 13.38
C ALA A 561 6.15 23.88 14.36
N SER A 562 5.01 23.81 15.03
CA SER A 562 4.62 24.71 16.12
C SER A 562 5.63 24.73 17.28
N THR A 563 6.33 23.63 17.54
CA THR A 563 7.27 23.49 18.67
C THR A 563 8.71 23.18 18.23
N SER A 564 8.92 22.99 16.92
CA SER A 564 10.15 22.45 16.33
C SER A 564 10.64 21.17 17.03
N SER A 565 9.69 20.29 17.37
CA SER A 565 10.00 19.00 17.99
C SER A 565 10.08 17.89 16.93
N LYS A 566 10.97 16.91 17.18
CA LYS A 566 11.23 15.75 16.33
C LYS A 566 11.29 14.50 17.20
N GLU A 567 10.54 13.46 16.84
CA GLU A 567 10.50 12.19 17.56
C GLU A 567 10.67 11.02 16.56
N LEU A 568 11.54 10.05 16.88
CA LEU A 568 11.64 8.81 16.11
C LEU A 568 10.37 8.00 16.30
N TRP A 569 9.65 7.74 15.22
CA TRP A 569 8.39 7.00 15.25
C TRP A 569 8.55 5.55 14.82
N LEU A 570 9.16 5.31 13.65
CA LEU A 570 9.28 3.97 13.07
C LEU A 570 10.66 3.73 12.49
N THR A 571 11.06 2.46 12.46
CA THR A 571 12.30 1.99 11.81
C THR A 571 11.94 0.81 10.91
N GLY A 572 12.32 0.88 9.64
CA GLY A 572 12.08 -0.19 8.67
C GLY A 572 13.35 -0.58 7.92
N THR A 573 13.33 -1.70 7.21
CA THR A 573 14.49 -2.24 6.49
C THR A 573 14.46 -1.89 5.01
N MET A 574 15.64 -1.70 4.42
CA MET A 574 15.82 -1.46 2.97
C MET A 574 15.65 -2.73 2.12
N VAL A 575 15.50 -3.88 2.77
CA VAL A 575 15.19 -5.15 2.12
C VAL A 575 13.94 -5.71 2.78
N ASN A 576 12.89 -5.91 1.99
CA ASN A 576 11.70 -6.65 2.39
C ASN A 576 11.90 -8.13 2.10
N THR A 577 12.39 -8.85 3.11
CA THR A 577 12.67 -10.30 3.01
C THR A 577 11.50 -11.17 3.45
N ARG A 578 10.42 -10.60 3.99
CA ARG A 578 9.35 -11.38 4.63
C ARG A 578 8.18 -11.53 3.65
N LYS A 579 8.14 -12.65 2.93
CA LYS A 579 6.98 -13.04 2.10
C LYS A 579 6.71 -14.54 2.32
N PRO A 580 5.76 -14.94 3.19
CA PRO A 580 5.21 -16.28 3.16
C PRO A 580 4.55 -16.42 1.81
N THR A 581 5.04 -17.39 1.06
CA THR A 581 4.36 -17.83 -0.14
C THR A 581 3.23 -18.75 0.29
N PHE A 582 1.99 -18.33 0.10
CA PHE A 582 0.88 -19.27 0.26
C PHE A 582 -0.07 -19.22 -0.90
N THR A 583 -0.46 -20.41 -1.35
CA THR A 583 -1.37 -20.60 -2.46
C THR A 583 -2.70 -21.10 -1.91
N ILE A 584 -3.78 -20.49 -2.36
CA ILE A 584 -5.11 -21.05 -2.19
C ILE A 584 -5.30 -22.02 -3.35
N GLU A 585 -5.50 -23.31 -3.09
CA GLU A 585 -5.75 -24.32 -4.11
C GLU A 585 -7.11 -24.11 -4.79
N PRO A 586 -7.38 -24.74 -5.95
CA PRO A 586 -8.72 -24.73 -6.53
C PRO A 586 -9.77 -25.14 -5.50
N LEU A 587 -10.77 -24.29 -5.32
CA LEU A 587 -11.83 -24.51 -4.33
C LEU A 587 -12.74 -25.67 -4.76
N ILE A 588 -13.23 -26.43 -3.79
CA ILE A 588 -14.27 -27.44 -4.02
C ILE A 588 -15.58 -26.86 -3.51
N ILE A 589 -16.52 -26.63 -4.44
CA ILE A 589 -17.82 -26.01 -4.15
C ILE A 589 -18.87 -27.12 -4.22
N ALA A 590 -19.57 -27.35 -3.12
CA ALA A 590 -20.66 -28.32 -3.05
C ALA A 590 -21.95 -27.73 -3.62
N ASP A 591 -22.91 -28.59 -4.03
CA ASP A 591 -24.19 -28.15 -4.60
C ASP A 591 -24.99 -27.25 -3.64
N ASN A 592 -24.83 -27.46 -2.32
CA ASN A 592 -25.43 -26.63 -1.28
C ASN A 592 -24.69 -25.30 -1.03
N GLY A 593 -23.64 -25.01 -1.81
CA GLY A 593 -22.84 -23.79 -1.75
C GLY A 593 -21.72 -23.80 -0.71
N ASN A 594 -21.57 -24.88 0.07
CA ASN A 594 -20.44 -25.00 0.99
C ASN A 594 -19.12 -25.04 0.22
N VAL A 595 -18.11 -24.34 0.74
CA VAL A 595 -16.82 -24.17 0.06
C VAL A 595 -15.72 -24.81 0.88
N THR A 596 -15.06 -25.82 0.34
CA THR A 596 -13.83 -26.36 0.93
C THR A 596 -12.65 -25.56 0.43
N VAL A 597 -12.00 -24.89 1.38
CA VAL A 597 -10.79 -24.09 1.16
C VAL A 597 -9.60 -24.93 1.57
N THR A 598 -8.65 -25.08 0.66
CA THR A 598 -7.33 -25.68 0.95
C THR A 598 -6.27 -24.65 0.62
N THR A 599 -5.37 -24.39 1.56
CA THR A 599 -4.23 -23.52 1.32
C THR A 599 -2.94 -24.23 1.71
N ARG A 600 -1.91 -24.03 0.91
CA ARG A 600 -0.55 -24.51 1.19
C ARG A 600 0.29 -23.29 1.54
N ILE A 601 0.89 -23.30 2.72
CA ILE A 601 1.72 -22.19 3.21
C ILE A 601 3.18 -22.66 3.21
N THR A 602 3.99 -22.11 2.32
CA THR A 602 5.43 -22.36 2.23
C THR A 602 6.23 -21.14 2.66
N ASP A 603 7.39 -21.38 3.28
CA ASP A 603 8.32 -20.31 3.68
C ASP A 603 7.68 -19.27 4.63
N ALA A 604 6.86 -19.74 5.58
CA ALA A 604 6.40 -18.91 6.68
C ALA A 604 7.62 -18.45 7.51
N PRO A 605 7.98 -17.16 7.50
CA PRO A 605 9.23 -16.69 8.11
C PRO A 605 9.22 -16.86 9.63
N ASP A 606 8.02 -16.83 10.20
CA ASP A 606 7.71 -16.95 11.62
C ASP A 606 6.66 -18.08 11.82
N ALA A 607 6.54 -18.62 13.03
CA ALA A 607 5.59 -19.70 13.29
C ALA A 607 4.14 -19.25 13.07
N ILE A 608 3.35 -20.06 12.35
CA ILE A 608 1.92 -19.79 12.10
C ILE A 608 1.12 -20.07 13.37
N ILE A 609 0.34 -19.08 13.83
CA ILE A 609 -0.52 -19.23 15.02
C ILE A 609 -1.99 -19.44 14.65
N ASN A 610 -2.45 -18.87 13.54
CA ASN A 610 -3.83 -18.96 13.09
C ASN A 610 -3.91 -18.89 11.56
N VAL A 611 -4.76 -19.74 10.99
CA VAL A 611 -5.15 -19.67 9.57
C VAL A 611 -6.66 -19.67 9.54
N GLN A 612 -7.26 -18.71 8.84
CA GLN A 612 -8.71 -18.58 8.78
C GLN A 612 -9.15 -18.13 7.39
N ALA A 613 -10.37 -18.49 7.00
CA ALA A 613 -10.92 -18.11 5.71
C ALA A 613 -12.38 -17.68 5.81
N ARG A 614 -12.80 -16.77 4.93
CA ARG A 614 -14.20 -16.38 4.77
C ARG A 614 -14.52 -16.05 3.31
N ILE A 615 -15.79 -16.10 2.97
CA ILE A 615 -16.29 -15.71 1.64
C ILE A 615 -16.64 -14.22 1.65
N ASP A 616 -16.17 -13.47 0.65
CA ASP A 616 -16.47 -12.06 0.32
C ASP A 616 -16.24 -10.98 1.39
N ASN A 617 -16.06 -11.35 2.65
CA ASN A 617 -16.34 -10.60 3.88
C ASN A 617 -17.71 -10.86 4.51
N TYR A 618 -18.56 -11.72 3.94
CA TYR A 618 -19.76 -12.24 4.62
C TYR A 618 -19.41 -13.28 5.69
N GLY A 619 -20.26 -13.34 6.72
CA GLY A 619 -20.21 -14.38 7.74
C GLY A 619 -18.95 -14.35 8.63
N PRO A 620 -18.87 -15.27 9.60
CA PRO A 620 -17.70 -15.40 10.45
C PRO A 620 -16.54 -16.04 9.69
N TYR A 621 -15.31 -15.76 10.14
CA TYR A 621 -14.15 -16.52 9.72
C TYR A 621 -14.27 -17.99 10.16
N THR A 622 -13.95 -18.89 9.25
CA THR A 622 -13.80 -20.32 9.52
C THR A 622 -12.31 -20.61 9.78
N PRO A 623 -11.91 -21.09 10.97
CA PRO A 623 -10.55 -21.53 11.21
C PRO A 623 -10.19 -22.73 10.34
N LEU A 624 -9.00 -22.70 9.75
CA LEU A 624 -8.44 -23.83 9.00
C LEU A 624 -7.58 -24.70 9.92
N THR A 625 -7.59 -25.99 9.67
CA THR A 625 -6.79 -26.97 10.41
C THR A 625 -5.62 -27.46 9.56
N ASN A 626 -4.45 -27.61 10.17
CA ASN A 626 -3.28 -28.18 9.51
C ASN A 626 -3.47 -29.69 9.34
N ILE A 627 -3.48 -30.16 8.10
CA ILE A 627 -3.67 -31.56 7.73
C ILE A 627 -2.36 -32.29 7.36
N GLY A 628 -1.21 -31.63 7.56
CA GLY A 628 0.12 -32.14 7.20
C GLY A 628 0.74 -31.41 6.01
N ASP A 629 2.06 -31.52 5.84
CA ASP A 629 2.84 -30.93 4.72
C ASP A 629 2.56 -29.44 4.47
N ASN A 630 2.45 -28.67 5.56
CA ASN A 630 2.08 -27.25 5.58
C ASN A 630 0.77 -26.92 4.83
N THR A 631 -0.14 -27.89 4.75
CA THR A 631 -1.44 -27.75 4.10
C THR A 631 -2.50 -27.54 5.17
N TRP A 632 -3.33 -26.52 4.97
CA TRP A 632 -4.40 -26.11 5.87
C TRP A 632 -5.73 -26.21 5.15
N GLN A 633 -6.74 -26.74 5.82
CA GLN A 633 -8.04 -27.00 5.20
C GLN A 633 -9.20 -26.78 6.17
N ALA A 634 -10.31 -26.28 5.62
CA ALA A 634 -11.62 -26.29 6.24
C ALA A 634 -12.72 -26.24 5.17
N THR A 635 -13.92 -26.66 5.55
CA THR A 635 -15.14 -26.41 4.78
C THR A 635 -15.91 -25.28 5.43
N ILE A 636 -16.14 -24.20 4.69
CA ILE A 636 -16.99 -23.09 5.09
C ILE A 636 -18.44 -23.53 4.88
N ASP A 637 -19.19 -23.60 5.97
CA ASP A 637 -20.63 -23.88 5.96
C ASP A 637 -21.41 -22.58 5.76
N ILE A 638 -21.94 -22.39 4.55
CA ILE A 638 -22.66 -21.16 4.21
C ILE A 638 -24.08 -21.14 4.78
N SER A 639 -24.58 -22.25 5.36
CA SER A 639 -25.89 -22.24 6.01
C SER A 639 -25.91 -21.37 7.28
N ALA A 640 -24.73 -21.12 7.87
CA ALA A 640 -24.54 -20.17 8.95
C ALA A 640 -24.57 -18.70 8.48
N TYR A 641 -24.51 -18.46 7.17
CA TYR A 641 -24.52 -17.11 6.61
C TYR A 641 -25.97 -16.66 6.51
N GLN A 642 -26.22 -15.44 6.99
CA GLN A 642 -27.55 -14.89 7.09
C GLN A 642 -27.55 -13.49 6.47
N PRO A 643 -28.14 -13.33 5.26
CA PRO A 643 -28.81 -14.36 4.45
C PRO A 643 -27.80 -15.32 3.84
N SER A 644 -28.32 -16.42 3.28
CA SER A 644 -27.53 -17.32 2.46
C SER A 644 -26.87 -16.57 1.30
N ILE A 645 -25.64 -16.96 0.96
CA ILE A 645 -24.93 -16.43 -0.19
C ILE A 645 -25.73 -16.76 -1.48
N PRO A 646 -25.99 -15.77 -2.36
CA PRO A 646 -26.69 -16.01 -3.63
C PRO A 646 -25.81 -16.77 -4.61
N TYR A 647 -26.39 -17.26 -5.71
CA TYR A 647 -25.58 -17.77 -6.82
C TYR A 647 -24.82 -16.63 -7.50
N GLY A 648 -23.67 -16.94 -8.11
CA GLY A 648 -22.89 -15.96 -8.85
C GLY A 648 -21.42 -15.96 -8.51
N HIS A 649 -20.77 -14.82 -8.73
CA HIS A 649 -19.34 -14.63 -8.50
C HIS A 649 -19.09 -14.26 -7.04
N HIS A 650 -18.03 -14.81 -6.46
CA HIS A 650 -17.60 -14.61 -5.08
C HIS A 650 -16.07 -14.73 -4.96
N PHE A 651 -15.49 -14.42 -3.81
CA PHE A 651 -14.10 -14.71 -3.50
C PHE A 651 -13.92 -15.30 -2.11
N ILE A 652 -12.84 -16.06 -1.92
CA ILE A 652 -12.35 -16.50 -0.62
C ILE A 652 -11.18 -15.61 -0.23
N GLY A 653 -11.25 -15.01 0.95
CA GLY A 653 -10.08 -14.45 1.62
C GLY A 653 -9.52 -15.46 2.63
N VAL A 654 -8.22 -15.73 2.53
CA VAL A 654 -7.46 -16.50 3.52
C VAL A 654 -6.52 -15.56 4.25
N GLU A 655 -6.61 -15.58 5.58
CA GLU A 655 -5.74 -14.83 6.47
C GLU A 655 -4.88 -15.80 7.28
N VAL A 656 -3.60 -15.48 7.36
CA VAL A 656 -2.59 -16.18 8.14
C VAL A 656 -2.01 -15.18 9.12
N PHE A 657 -2.01 -15.53 10.40
CA PHE A 657 -1.35 -14.76 11.45
C PHE A 657 -0.12 -15.53 11.92
N ASP A 658 1.00 -14.82 12.04
CA ASP A 658 2.24 -15.36 12.59
C ASP A 658 2.39 -15.07 14.09
N GLU A 659 3.46 -15.57 14.72
CA GLU A 659 3.73 -15.39 16.16
C GLU A 659 3.89 -13.93 16.61
N ASN A 660 4.13 -13.01 15.67
CA ASN A 660 4.20 -11.57 15.92
C ASN A 660 2.85 -10.88 15.68
N ASN A 661 1.81 -11.65 15.37
CA ASN A 661 0.47 -11.18 15.01
C ASN A 661 0.44 -10.33 13.73
N TYR A 662 1.40 -10.51 12.82
CA TYR A 662 1.35 -9.88 11.51
C TYR A 662 0.36 -10.61 10.60
N LEU A 663 -0.35 -9.82 9.78
CA LEU A 663 -1.36 -10.31 8.86
C LEU A 663 -0.74 -10.65 7.51
N TRP A 664 -1.03 -11.84 7.03
CA TRP A 664 -0.74 -12.28 5.68
C TRP A 664 -2.05 -12.69 5.02
N ALA A 665 -2.42 -12.04 3.91
CA ALA A 665 -3.71 -12.23 3.26
C ALA A 665 -3.54 -12.55 1.78
N ASN A 666 -4.33 -13.51 1.30
CA ASN A 666 -4.42 -13.87 -0.12
C ASN A 666 -5.88 -14.17 -0.45
N TYR A 667 -6.23 -14.01 -1.72
CA TYR A 667 -7.60 -14.05 -2.19
C TYR A 667 -7.74 -14.94 -3.42
N ARG A 668 -8.88 -15.62 -3.54
CA ARG A 668 -9.19 -16.45 -4.71
C ARG A 668 -10.65 -16.33 -5.11
N ASN A 669 -10.88 -15.87 -6.34
CA ASN A 669 -12.22 -15.79 -6.92
C ASN A 669 -12.78 -17.18 -7.25
N TYR A 670 -14.10 -17.31 -7.17
CA TYR A 670 -14.86 -18.48 -7.58
C TYR A 670 -16.28 -18.13 -8.01
N GLU A 671 -16.98 -19.10 -8.59
CA GLU A 671 -18.38 -18.95 -8.98
C GLU A 671 -19.22 -20.03 -8.29
N TYR A 672 -20.27 -19.62 -7.57
CA TYR A 672 -21.31 -20.53 -7.11
C TYR A 672 -22.40 -20.64 -8.18
N SER A 673 -22.27 -21.66 -9.02
CA SER A 673 -23.18 -21.92 -10.15
C SER A 673 -24.41 -22.73 -9.73
N GLY A 674 -25.43 -22.76 -10.60
CA GLY A 674 -26.71 -23.46 -10.37
C GLY A 674 -27.91 -22.54 -10.23
N GLY A 675 -27.66 -21.22 -10.16
CA GLY A 675 -28.69 -20.19 -10.18
C GLY A 675 -29.45 -20.12 -11.50
N SER A 676 -30.68 -19.61 -11.43
CA SER A 676 -31.51 -19.32 -12.60
C SER A 676 -31.00 -18.12 -13.41
N LEU A 677 -30.25 -17.22 -12.77
CA LEU A 677 -29.55 -16.12 -13.42
C LEU A 677 -28.13 -16.56 -13.78
N THR A 678 -27.67 -16.17 -14.97
CA THR A 678 -26.30 -16.48 -15.42
C THR A 678 -25.71 -15.32 -16.21
N THR A 679 -24.43 -15.02 -15.96
CA THR A 679 -23.64 -14.12 -16.81
C THR A 679 -23.42 -14.76 -18.18
N LYS A 680 -23.82 -14.07 -19.26
CA LYS A 680 -23.63 -14.52 -20.65
C LYS A 680 -22.32 -14.04 -21.24
N TRP A 681 -22.00 -12.77 -21.01
CA TRP A 681 -20.74 -12.17 -21.44
C TRP A 681 -20.42 -10.96 -20.59
N ILE A 682 -19.13 -10.60 -20.60
CA ILE A 682 -18.58 -9.41 -19.97
C ILE A 682 -17.72 -8.69 -21.02
N PHE A 683 -17.94 -7.39 -21.19
CA PHE A 683 -17.14 -6.52 -22.05
C PHE A 683 -16.34 -5.54 -21.18
N THR A 684 -15.04 -5.38 -21.41
CA THR A 684 -14.15 -4.52 -20.61
C THR A 684 -13.65 -3.32 -21.42
N THR A 685 -13.75 -2.13 -20.84
CA THR A 685 -13.23 -0.86 -21.38
C THR A 685 -11.92 -0.46 -20.68
N ASN A 686 -11.34 0.69 -21.04
CA ASN A 686 -10.06 1.14 -20.48
C ASN A 686 -10.23 2.05 -19.24
N ASP A 687 -11.44 2.47 -18.92
CA ASP A 687 -11.77 3.31 -17.77
C ASP A 687 -13.21 3.00 -17.30
N LEU A 688 -13.65 3.63 -16.22
CA LEU A 688 -14.92 3.35 -15.57
C LEU A 688 -16.15 3.68 -16.46
N ILE A 689 -17.27 3.00 -16.21
CA ILE A 689 -18.52 3.20 -16.97
C ILE A 689 -19.65 3.68 -16.04
N GLN A 690 -20.09 4.92 -16.25
CA GLN A 690 -21.28 5.48 -15.57
C GLN A 690 -22.54 5.45 -16.47
N SER A 691 -22.34 5.46 -17.80
CA SER A 691 -23.43 5.42 -18.78
C SER A 691 -24.29 4.17 -18.57
N THR A 692 -25.61 4.35 -18.44
CA THR A 692 -26.56 3.23 -18.57
C THR A 692 -26.44 2.63 -19.98
N PRO A 693 -26.37 1.29 -20.14
CA PRO A 693 -26.39 0.65 -21.45
C PRO A 693 -27.72 0.86 -22.17
N THR A 694 -27.71 0.76 -23.50
CA THR A 694 -28.94 0.80 -24.32
C THR A 694 -28.94 -0.34 -25.31
N TYR A 695 -30.02 -1.10 -25.36
CA TYR A 695 -30.15 -2.24 -26.26
C TYR A 695 -30.97 -1.87 -27.50
N ASP A 696 -30.48 -2.22 -28.69
CA ASP A 696 -31.27 -2.20 -29.94
C ASP A 696 -30.79 -3.29 -30.91
N LYS A 697 -31.74 -4.10 -31.39
CA LYS A 697 -31.55 -5.11 -32.47
C LYS A 697 -30.25 -5.93 -32.33
N GLY A 698 -30.01 -6.51 -31.17
CA GLY A 698 -28.82 -7.35 -30.91
C GLY A 698 -27.52 -6.57 -30.71
N THR A 699 -27.59 -5.27 -30.44
CA THR A 699 -26.44 -4.42 -30.12
C THR A 699 -26.68 -3.67 -28.83
N VAL A 700 -25.67 -3.66 -27.96
CA VAL A 700 -25.66 -2.89 -26.71
C VAL A 700 -24.72 -1.70 -26.88
N TYR A 701 -25.23 -0.50 -26.65
CA TYR A 701 -24.47 0.76 -26.74
C TYR A 701 -24.17 1.30 -25.34
N VAL A 702 -22.94 1.77 -25.12
CA VAL A 702 -22.50 2.26 -23.82
C VAL A 702 -21.35 3.26 -23.97
N GLY A 703 -21.37 4.35 -23.20
CA GLY A 703 -20.27 5.31 -23.13
C GLY A 703 -19.34 5.07 -21.94
N SER A 704 -18.03 5.27 -22.10
CA SER A 704 -17.02 5.10 -21.04
C SER A 704 -16.29 6.42 -20.73
N TYR A 705 -15.66 6.47 -19.55
CA TYR A 705 -14.72 7.55 -19.20
C TYR A 705 -13.46 7.55 -20.06
N ASP A 706 -13.15 6.46 -20.75
CA ASP A 706 -12.03 6.35 -21.70
C ASP A 706 -12.25 7.12 -23.03
N HIS A 707 -13.30 7.94 -23.07
CA HIS A 707 -13.73 8.79 -24.19
C HIS A 707 -14.36 8.03 -25.36
N HIS A 708 -14.69 6.74 -25.23
CA HIS A 708 -15.33 5.97 -26.29
C HIS A 708 -16.80 5.63 -26.04
N LEU A 709 -17.59 5.73 -27.10
CA LEU A 709 -18.86 5.01 -27.21
C LEU A 709 -18.56 3.65 -27.83
N TYR A 710 -19.01 2.58 -27.18
CA TYR A 710 -18.90 1.21 -27.67
C TYR A 710 -20.24 0.70 -28.17
N ALA A 711 -20.22 -0.03 -29.29
CA ALA A 711 -21.31 -0.88 -29.75
C ALA A 711 -20.87 -2.34 -29.62
N ILE A 712 -21.60 -3.10 -28.80
CA ILE A 712 -21.25 -4.46 -28.40
C ILE A 712 -22.29 -5.41 -28.99
N ASP A 713 -21.83 -6.51 -29.57
CA ASP A 713 -22.69 -7.57 -30.05
C ASP A 713 -23.31 -8.35 -28.87
N ASP A 714 -24.64 -8.43 -28.80
CA ASP A 714 -25.34 -9.06 -27.68
C ASP A 714 -25.20 -10.61 -27.63
N GLU A 715 -24.86 -11.25 -28.74
CA GLU A 715 -24.68 -12.70 -28.78
C GLU A 715 -23.28 -13.10 -28.31
N THR A 716 -22.27 -12.36 -28.76
CA THR A 716 -20.85 -12.71 -28.54
C THR A 716 -20.18 -11.90 -27.43
N GLY A 717 -20.74 -10.75 -27.04
CA GLY A 717 -20.11 -9.82 -26.10
C GLY A 717 -18.91 -9.06 -26.67
N LEU A 718 -18.65 -9.15 -27.98
CA LEU A 718 -17.51 -8.50 -28.64
C LEU A 718 -17.88 -7.12 -29.18
N SER A 719 -16.91 -6.21 -29.22
CA SER A 719 -17.09 -4.89 -29.84
C SER A 719 -17.33 -5.01 -31.35
N LYS A 720 -18.46 -4.50 -31.83
CA LYS A 720 -18.76 -4.28 -33.25
C LYS A 720 -17.98 -3.09 -33.80
N TRP A 721 -18.00 -1.99 -33.06
CA TRP A 721 -17.26 -0.77 -33.36
C TRP A 721 -17.17 0.11 -32.11
N SER A 722 -16.23 1.05 -32.11
CA SER A 722 -16.14 2.11 -31.09
C SER A 722 -15.95 3.48 -31.75
N PHE A 723 -16.37 4.55 -31.06
CA PHE A 723 -16.24 5.93 -31.52
C PHE A 723 -15.61 6.80 -30.43
N LYS A 724 -14.48 7.45 -30.73
CA LYS A 724 -13.74 8.30 -29.79
C LYS A 724 -14.24 9.75 -29.81
N THR A 725 -14.46 10.32 -28.64
CA THR A 725 -14.79 11.72 -28.39
C THR A 725 -13.61 12.47 -27.73
N GLY A 726 -13.79 13.77 -27.45
CA GLY A 726 -12.74 14.58 -26.82
C GLY A 726 -12.64 14.45 -25.29
N ASP A 727 -13.64 13.85 -24.65
CA ASP A 727 -13.76 13.69 -23.20
C ASP A 727 -14.75 12.54 -22.88
N SER A 728 -14.85 12.16 -21.62
CA SER A 728 -15.70 11.11 -21.07
C SER A 728 -17.17 11.17 -21.52
N ILE A 729 -17.77 9.99 -21.69
CA ILE A 729 -19.17 9.82 -22.09
C ILE A 729 -19.94 9.19 -20.94
N ILE A 730 -20.78 9.98 -20.27
CA ILE A 730 -21.58 9.52 -19.12
C ILE A 730 -23.07 9.41 -19.42
N SER A 731 -23.55 10.05 -20.51
CA SER A 731 -24.96 10.05 -20.87
C SER A 731 -25.38 8.67 -21.40
N LYS A 732 -26.58 8.20 -21.04
CA LYS A 732 -27.23 7.05 -21.67
C LYS A 732 -27.45 7.31 -23.17
N PRO A 733 -26.93 6.46 -24.08
CA PRO A 733 -27.22 6.61 -25.51
C PRO A 733 -28.72 6.45 -25.78
N VAL A 734 -29.23 7.12 -26.81
CA VAL A 734 -30.62 6.97 -27.26
C VAL A 734 -30.66 6.54 -28.72
N ILE A 735 -31.59 5.66 -29.06
CA ILE A 735 -31.74 5.12 -30.40
C ILE A 735 -32.89 5.81 -31.11
N TYR A 736 -32.62 6.30 -32.33
CA TYR A 736 -33.63 6.83 -33.24
C TYR A 736 -33.75 5.93 -34.47
N GLN A 737 -34.95 5.46 -34.74
CA GLN A 737 -35.23 4.63 -35.92
C GLN A 737 -36.02 5.45 -36.94
N LYS A 738 -35.49 5.63 -38.15
CA LYS A 738 -36.23 6.26 -39.25
C LYS A 738 -35.95 5.57 -40.58
N ALA A 739 -37.03 5.07 -41.20
CA ALA A 739 -36.98 4.38 -42.48
C ALA A 739 -36.01 3.17 -42.48
N LYS A 740 -34.87 3.28 -43.17
CA LYS A 740 -33.89 2.18 -43.34
C LYS A 740 -32.59 2.37 -42.55
N THR A 741 -32.46 3.45 -41.78
CA THR A 741 -31.24 3.76 -41.03
C THR A 741 -31.61 4.06 -39.58
N ASP A 742 -30.90 3.41 -38.67
CA ASP A 742 -31.02 3.66 -37.25
C ASP A 742 -29.83 4.52 -36.81
N TYR A 743 -30.07 5.39 -35.85
CA TYR A 743 -29.09 6.32 -35.33
C TYR A 743 -28.93 6.12 -33.83
N VAL A 744 -27.72 6.30 -33.35
CA VAL A 744 -27.40 6.36 -31.92
C VAL A 744 -26.93 7.77 -31.59
N LEU A 745 -27.54 8.37 -30.57
CA LEU A 745 -27.25 9.72 -30.12
C LEU A 745 -26.81 9.71 -28.65
N PHE A 746 -25.83 10.53 -28.31
CA PHE A 746 -25.26 10.59 -26.96
C PHE A 746 -24.53 11.92 -26.74
N GLY A 747 -24.45 12.35 -25.49
CA GLY A 747 -23.69 13.51 -25.04
C GLY A 747 -22.29 13.13 -24.54
N SER A 748 -21.34 14.05 -24.68
CA SER A 748 -20.00 13.92 -24.10
C SER A 748 -19.67 15.14 -23.23
N ASN A 749 -18.79 14.91 -22.26
CA ASN A 749 -18.20 15.99 -21.47
C ASN A 749 -17.39 16.99 -22.30
N ASP A 750 -17.04 16.63 -23.54
CA ASP A 750 -16.37 17.47 -24.53
C ASP A 750 -17.25 18.59 -25.10
N LYS A 751 -18.45 18.79 -24.51
CA LYS A 751 -19.43 19.81 -24.84
C LYS A 751 -20.12 19.59 -26.19
N HIS A 752 -20.27 18.33 -26.62
CA HIS A 752 -21.03 17.98 -27.81
C HIS A 752 -22.14 16.95 -27.56
N LEU A 753 -23.21 17.07 -28.36
CA LEU A 753 -24.09 15.96 -28.68
C LEU A 753 -23.65 15.34 -30.01
N TYR A 754 -23.52 14.03 -30.06
CA TYR A 754 -23.15 13.26 -31.25
C TYR A 754 -24.34 12.49 -31.80
N CYS A 755 -24.37 12.32 -33.13
CA CYS A 755 -25.26 11.39 -33.82
C CYS A 755 -24.45 10.52 -34.79
N LEU A 756 -24.53 9.21 -34.58
CA LEU A 756 -23.84 8.21 -35.41
C LEU A 756 -24.87 7.28 -36.06
N GLN A 757 -24.49 6.69 -37.20
CA GLN A 757 -25.22 5.53 -37.73
C GLN A 757 -25.00 4.33 -36.79
N SER A 758 -26.06 3.73 -36.26
CA SER A 758 -25.96 2.72 -35.21
C SER A 758 -25.25 1.44 -35.68
N GLN A 759 -25.39 1.07 -36.96
CA GLN A 759 -24.76 -0.14 -37.51
C GLN A 759 -23.25 0.00 -37.76
N THR A 760 -22.75 1.22 -37.99
CA THR A 760 -21.36 1.43 -38.46
C THR A 760 -20.51 2.33 -37.57
N GLY A 761 -21.12 3.05 -36.62
CA GLY A 761 -20.44 4.05 -35.81
C GLY A 761 -20.02 5.31 -36.58
N LYS A 762 -20.42 5.44 -37.86
CA LYS A 762 -20.07 6.60 -38.68
C LYS A 762 -20.78 7.85 -38.18
N LEU A 763 -20.00 8.90 -37.92
CA LEU A 763 -20.52 10.23 -37.59
C LEU A 763 -21.42 10.76 -38.69
N VAL A 764 -22.65 11.13 -38.32
CA VAL A 764 -23.59 11.81 -39.20
C VAL A 764 -23.48 13.32 -38.98
N TRP A 765 -23.58 13.75 -37.72
CA TRP A 765 -23.40 15.13 -37.31
C TRP A 765 -23.04 15.19 -35.82
N LYS A 766 -22.53 16.36 -35.38
CA LYS A 766 -22.38 16.70 -33.96
C LYS A 766 -22.78 18.15 -33.72
N TYR A 767 -23.31 18.44 -32.54
CA TYR A 767 -23.76 19.76 -32.12
C TYR A 767 -22.98 20.24 -30.90
N GLN A 768 -22.39 21.43 -30.97
CA GLN A 768 -21.55 22.01 -29.91
C GLN A 768 -22.38 22.88 -28.95
N THR A 769 -22.29 22.60 -27.66
CA THR A 769 -22.80 23.44 -26.56
C THR A 769 -21.66 24.22 -25.90
N LYS A 770 -21.98 25.10 -24.92
CA LYS A 770 -20.95 25.86 -24.18
C LYS A 770 -20.43 25.11 -22.94
N GLY A 771 -21.16 24.10 -22.48
CA GLY A 771 -20.84 23.26 -21.34
C GLY A 771 -21.05 21.78 -21.66
N SER A 772 -20.60 20.91 -20.76
CA SER A 772 -20.63 19.45 -20.94
C SER A 772 -22.05 18.92 -21.19
N VAL A 773 -22.20 17.92 -22.06
CA VAL A 773 -23.48 17.28 -22.33
C VAL A 773 -23.54 15.97 -21.55
N MET A 774 -24.01 16.07 -20.31
CA MET A 774 -24.06 14.95 -19.35
C MET A 774 -25.43 14.27 -19.28
N SER A 775 -26.50 14.96 -19.68
CA SER A 775 -27.85 14.43 -19.57
C SER A 775 -28.13 13.31 -20.56
N ASP A 776 -28.94 12.35 -20.16
CA ASP A 776 -29.48 11.34 -21.06
C ASP A 776 -30.42 12.03 -22.09
N PRO A 777 -30.08 12.03 -23.39
CA PRO A 777 -30.96 12.57 -24.43
C PRO A 777 -32.25 11.74 -24.53
N ILE A 778 -33.34 12.41 -24.90
CA ILE A 778 -34.61 11.78 -25.25
C ILE A 778 -34.99 12.15 -26.68
N ILE A 779 -35.84 11.34 -27.30
CA ILE A 779 -36.38 11.63 -28.63
C ILE A 779 -37.88 11.79 -28.56
N GLU A 780 -38.39 12.87 -29.13
CA GLU A 780 -39.81 13.13 -29.29
C GLU A 780 -40.03 13.84 -30.63
N GLN A 781 -40.96 13.35 -31.46
CA GLN A 781 -41.33 13.96 -32.74
C GLN A 781 -40.15 14.34 -33.66
N ASP A 782 -39.20 13.42 -33.86
CA ASP A 782 -37.98 13.64 -34.66
C ASP A 782 -37.02 14.71 -34.10
N MET A 783 -37.19 15.11 -32.84
CA MET A 783 -36.30 16.00 -32.11
C MET A 783 -35.55 15.23 -31.02
N VAL A 784 -34.25 15.47 -30.89
CA VAL A 784 -33.47 15.04 -29.73
C VAL A 784 -33.41 16.19 -28.74
N ILE A 785 -33.89 15.92 -27.53
CA ILE A 785 -33.97 16.91 -26.46
C ILE A 785 -33.01 16.49 -25.35
N PHE A 786 -32.19 17.43 -24.88
CA PHE A 786 -31.18 17.17 -23.86
C PHE A 786 -30.82 18.43 -23.08
N GLY A 787 -30.21 18.25 -21.91
CA GLY A 787 -29.67 19.27 -21.06
C GLY A 787 -28.14 19.43 -21.18
N SER A 788 -27.63 20.63 -20.93
CA SER A 788 -26.19 20.89 -20.88
C SER A 788 -25.78 21.57 -19.56
N GLY A 789 -24.53 21.34 -19.17
CA GLY A 789 -23.86 22.03 -18.08
C GLY A 789 -23.69 23.54 -18.29
N ASP A 790 -24.05 24.08 -19.46
CA ASP A 790 -24.16 25.54 -19.67
C ASP A 790 -25.51 26.13 -19.22
N GLY A 791 -26.35 25.34 -18.57
CA GLY A 791 -27.65 25.76 -18.07
C GLY A 791 -28.70 25.97 -19.17
N HIS A 792 -28.64 25.16 -20.22
CA HIS A 792 -29.66 25.15 -21.27
C HIS A 792 -30.26 23.76 -21.47
N ILE A 793 -31.51 23.75 -21.90
CA ILE A 793 -32.16 22.62 -22.56
C ILE A 793 -32.17 22.92 -24.05
N TYR A 794 -31.77 21.96 -24.87
CA TYR A 794 -31.72 22.06 -26.31
C TYR A 794 -32.68 21.05 -26.94
N ALA A 795 -33.34 21.44 -28.03
CA ALA A 795 -34.01 20.53 -28.95
C ALA A 795 -33.39 20.67 -30.34
N ILE A 796 -32.89 19.56 -30.87
CA ILE A 796 -32.18 19.49 -32.14
C ILE A 796 -32.96 18.55 -33.07
N ASP A 797 -33.07 18.91 -34.35
CA ASP A 797 -33.59 18.01 -35.38
C ASP A 797 -32.67 16.80 -35.51
N VAL A 798 -33.20 15.59 -35.29
CA VAL A 798 -32.39 14.36 -35.25
C VAL A 798 -31.73 14.06 -36.60
N ILE A 799 -32.35 14.45 -37.70
CA ILE A 799 -31.85 14.16 -39.05
C ILE A 799 -30.85 15.22 -39.51
N GLN A 800 -31.13 16.49 -39.27
CA GLN A 800 -30.31 17.61 -39.76
C GLN A 800 -29.22 18.04 -38.79
N GLY A 801 -29.31 17.69 -37.50
CA GLY A 801 -28.39 18.16 -36.48
C GLY A 801 -28.49 19.67 -36.23
N LYS A 802 -29.65 20.27 -36.49
CA LYS A 802 -29.88 21.71 -36.37
C LYS A 802 -30.74 22.05 -35.17
N LEU A 803 -30.38 23.14 -34.50
CA LEU A 803 -31.16 23.70 -33.41
C LEU A 803 -32.58 24.04 -33.88
N ILE A 804 -33.58 23.54 -33.16
CA ILE A 804 -34.98 23.91 -33.32
C ILE A 804 -35.31 25.00 -32.30
N TRP A 805 -35.06 24.72 -31.02
CA TRP A 805 -35.22 25.68 -29.93
C TRP A 805 -34.24 25.37 -28.80
N SER A 806 -33.95 26.38 -27.97
CA SER A 806 -33.26 26.21 -26.69
C SER A 806 -33.95 27.04 -25.62
N TYR A 807 -33.82 26.59 -24.37
CA TYR A 807 -34.38 27.26 -23.20
C TYR A 807 -33.32 27.36 -22.10
N GLN A 808 -33.08 28.57 -21.60
CA GLN A 808 -32.12 28.80 -20.52
C GLN A 808 -32.77 28.51 -19.16
N VAL A 809 -32.10 27.73 -18.33
CA VAL A 809 -32.51 27.41 -16.95
C VAL A 809 -31.52 28.00 -15.94
N GLU A 810 -31.93 28.01 -14.68
CA GLU A 810 -31.17 28.54 -13.56
C GLU A 810 -30.34 27.46 -12.85
N GLY A 811 -29.36 26.87 -13.54
CA GLY A 811 -28.44 25.90 -12.95
C GLY A 811 -27.99 24.80 -13.93
N LEU A 812 -27.41 23.73 -13.41
CA LEU A 812 -26.84 22.65 -14.22
C LEU A 812 -27.93 21.66 -14.68
N MET A 813 -28.03 21.46 -15.99
CA MET A 813 -28.86 20.39 -16.56
C MET A 813 -28.05 19.12 -16.76
N ARG A 814 -28.27 18.15 -15.87
CA ARG A 814 -27.63 16.83 -15.90
C ARG A 814 -28.62 15.67 -15.94
N GLN A 815 -29.87 15.87 -15.56
CA GLN A 815 -30.88 14.80 -15.48
C GLN A 815 -31.54 14.54 -16.84
N GLN A 816 -32.08 13.32 -17.02
CA GLN A 816 -32.90 12.98 -18.17
C GLN A 816 -34.21 13.78 -18.13
N PRO A 817 -34.53 14.59 -19.16
CA PRO A 817 -35.86 15.19 -19.28
C PRO A 817 -36.94 14.13 -19.48
N LEU A 818 -38.17 14.39 -19.04
CA LEU A 818 -39.31 13.49 -19.22
C LEU A 818 -40.36 14.14 -20.11
N VAL A 819 -40.87 13.42 -21.11
CA VAL A 819 -41.98 13.92 -21.95
C VAL A 819 -43.27 13.18 -21.67
N GLN A 820 -44.36 13.92 -21.52
CA GLN A 820 -45.70 13.37 -21.58
C GLN A 820 -46.67 14.33 -22.26
N LYS A 821 -47.44 13.82 -23.23
CA LYS A 821 -48.52 14.55 -23.92
C LYS A 821 -48.06 15.91 -24.48
N GLY A 822 -46.86 15.94 -25.07
CA GLY A 822 -46.29 17.16 -25.68
C GLY A 822 -45.71 18.17 -24.70
N ILE A 823 -45.61 17.83 -23.41
CA ILE A 823 -44.95 18.65 -22.39
C ILE A 823 -43.68 17.94 -21.91
N LEU A 824 -42.59 18.69 -21.87
CA LEU A 824 -41.28 18.32 -21.37
C LEU A 824 -41.13 18.78 -19.92
N TYR A 825 -40.85 17.86 -19.00
CA TYR A 825 -40.53 18.14 -17.61
C TYR A 825 -39.02 18.01 -17.39
N ALA A 826 -38.44 19.03 -16.79
CA ALA A 826 -37.00 19.10 -16.55
C ALA A 826 -36.72 19.64 -15.14
N PHE A 827 -35.77 19.00 -14.47
CA PHE A 827 -35.39 19.30 -13.10
C PHE A 827 -33.93 19.77 -13.08
N VAL A 828 -33.68 20.88 -12.41
CA VAL A 828 -32.34 21.47 -12.36
C VAL A 828 -31.61 20.94 -11.13
N ARG A 829 -30.44 20.34 -11.37
CA ARG A 829 -29.65 19.65 -10.34
C ARG A 829 -29.25 20.60 -9.23
N ASN A 830 -29.35 20.14 -7.98
CA ASN A 830 -28.98 20.91 -6.77
C ASN A 830 -29.74 22.24 -6.62
N THR A 831 -30.93 22.33 -7.20
CA THR A 831 -31.82 23.47 -7.02
C THR A 831 -33.22 23.00 -6.66
N TYR A 832 -34.05 23.95 -6.26
CA TYR A 832 -35.48 23.76 -6.01
C TYR A 832 -36.34 24.10 -7.24
N ILE A 833 -35.74 24.18 -8.43
CA ILE A 833 -36.40 24.72 -9.62
C ILE A 833 -36.65 23.59 -10.63
N TRP A 834 -37.89 23.55 -11.12
CA TRP A 834 -38.31 22.63 -12.17
C TRP A 834 -39.13 23.35 -13.23
N TYR A 835 -39.07 22.81 -14.45
CA TYR A 835 -39.63 23.40 -15.66
C TYR A 835 -40.57 22.43 -16.35
N ALA A 836 -41.68 22.96 -16.84
CA ALA A 836 -42.46 22.34 -17.90
C ALA A 836 -42.41 23.22 -19.14
N LEU A 837 -41.94 22.66 -20.24
CA LEU A 837 -41.84 23.33 -21.53
C LEU A 837 -42.74 22.63 -22.54
N ASN A 838 -43.28 23.38 -23.48
CA ASN A 838 -43.91 22.80 -24.66
C ASN A 838 -42.81 22.17 -25.52
N VAL A 839 -42.96 20.89 -25.82
CA VAL A 839 -41.96 20.12 -26.59
C VAL A 839 -41.72 20.72 -27.97
N ASN A 840 -42.74 21.28 -28.60
CA ASN A 840 -42.69 21.66 -30.02
C ASN A 840 -41.88 22.94 -30.25
N ASP A 841 -41.92 23.88 -29.31
CA ASP A 841 -41.34 25.22 -29.49
C ASP A 841 -40.49 25.69 -28.28
N GLY A 842 -40.39 24.89 -27.22
CA GLY A 842 -39.63 25.22 -26.02
C GLY A 842 -40.29 26.30 -25.16
N THR A 843 -41.52 26.72 -25.46
CA THR A 843 -42.21 27.76 -24.69
C THR A 843 -42.51 27.27 -23.27
N LEU A 844 -42.31 28.15 -22.29
CA LEU A 844 -42.58 27.85 -20.90
C LEU A 844 -44.07 27.61 -20.68
N VAL A 845 -44.44 26.42 -20.20
CA VAL A 845 -45.79 26.12 -19.71
C VAL A 845 -45.92 26.56 -18.27
N TRP A 846 -44.99 26.09 -17.43
CA TRP A 846 -44.82 26.57 -16.07
C TRP A 846 -43.37 26.41 -15.64
N ARG A 847 -42.96 27.26 -14.70
CA ARG A 847 -41.76 27.11 -13.89
C ARG A 847 -42.24 26.99 -12.45
N GLY A 848 -41.99 25.85 -11.81
CA GLY A 848 -42.48 25.62 -10.46
C GLY A 848 -41.42 25.90 -9.39
N ASN A 849 -41.93 26.08 -8.17
CA ASN A 849 -41.38 26.83 -7.02
C ASN A 849 -41.59 28.36 -7.08
N ALA A 850 -42.83 28.81 -7.33
CA ALA A 850 -43.17 30.24 -7.54
C ALA A 850 -43.88 30.94 -6.38
N ASN A 851 -44.21 30.26 -5.27
CA ASN A 851 -45.04 30.85 -4.19
C ASN A 851 -44.36 30.92 -2.82
N THR A 852 -43.19 30.32 -2.61
CA THR A 852 -42.40 30.42 -1.37
C THR A 852 -40.90 30.34 -1.71
N ASN A 853 -40.04 30.97 -0.89
CA ASN A 853 -38.62 30.61 -0.81
C ASN A 853 -38.41 29.39 0.12
N GLU A 854 -39.50 28.73 0.50
CA GLU A 854 -39.56 27.58 1.40
C GLU A 854 -39.88 26.35 0.56
N SER A 855 -38.86 25.79 -0.08
CA SER A 855 -38.88 24.39 -0.46
C SER A 855 -37.53 23.86 -0.05
N TYR A 856 -37.50 22.81 0.77
CA TYR A 856 -36.28 22.08 1.03
C TYR A 856 -36.05 21.00 -0.04
N PHE A 857 -36.94 20.81 -1.02
CA PHE A 857 -36.91 19.68 -1.96
C PHE A 857 -35.85 19.84 -3.09
N VAL A 858 -34.63 19.28 -2.93
CA VAL A 858 -33.50 19.43 -3.87
C VAL A 858 -33.25 18.17 -4.70
N CYS A 859 -33.51 18.23 -6.00
CA CYS A 859 -33.31 17.08 -6.88
C CYS A 859 -31.81 16.85 -7.22
N GLY A 860 -31.32 15.63 -6.93
CA GLY A 860 -29.97 15.12 -7.27
C GLY A 860 -29.83 14.61 -8.71
N ASP A 861 -29.20 13.46 -8.95
CA ASP A 861 -29.16 12.81 -10.29
C ASP A 861 -30.42 11.94 -10.51
N VAL A 862 -31.59 12.59 -10.45
CA VAL A 862 -32.90 11.92 -10.40
C VAL A 862 -33.49 11.64 -11.78
N ARG A 863 -34.26 10.54 -11.90
CA ARG A 863 -35.12 10.26 -13.05
C ARG A 863 -36.59 10.33 -12.61
N PRO A 864 -37.34 11.39 -12.97
CA PRO A 864 -38.74 11.50 -12.60
C PRO A 864 -39.59 10.45 -13.34
N VAL A 865 -40.69 10.04 -12.73
CA VAL A 865 -41.65 9.11 -13.35
C VAL A 865 -43.07 9.65 -13.30
N ILE A 866 -43.91 9.22 -14.24
CA ILE A 866 -45.34 9.55 -14.22
C ILE A 866 -46.15 8.30 -13.90
N ALA A 867 -46.91 8.38 -12.81
CA ALA A 867 -47.75 7.29 -12.33
C ALA A 867 -49.01 7.85 -11.66
N GLY A 868 -50.16 7.22 -11.89
CA GLY A 868 -51.45 7.71 -11.39
C GLY A 868 -51.80 9.12 -11.86
N GLY A 869 -51.24 9.58 -12.99
CA GLY A 869 -51.40 10.95 -13.50
C GLY A 869 -50.63 12.04 -12.72
N LYS A 870 -49.67 11.65 -11.88
CA LYS A 870 -48.84 12.54 -11.05
C LYS A 870 -47.38 12.48 -11.52
N LEU A 871 -46.65 13.59 -11.37
CA LEU A 871 -45.22 13.67 -11.68
C LEU A 871 -44.41 13.42 -10.41
N TRP A 872 -43.82 12.24 -10.28
CA TRP A 872 -43.06 11.83 -9.10
C TRP A 872 -41.59 12.17 -9.25
N CYS A 873 -40.97 12.60 -8.14
CA CYS A 873 -39.54 12.92 -8.05
C CYS A 873 -38.98 12.57 -6.67
N ILE A 874 -37.66 12.40 -6.61
CA ILE A 874 -36.89 12.20 -5.37
C ILE A 874 -36.06 13.45 -5.06
N ASP A 875 -35.97 13.78 -3.78
CA ASP A 875 -35.01 14.69 -3.17
C ASP A 875 -33.96 13.85 -2.43
N ALA A 876 -32.83 13.68 -3.08
CA ALA A 876 -31.73 12.90 -2.54
C ALA A 876 -30.96 13.65 -1.44
N GLN A 877 -31.06 14.97 -1.35
CA GLN A 877 -30.30 15.74 -0.36
C GLN A 877 -30.96 15.71 1.02
N ASN A 878 -32.29 15.74 1.05
CA ASN A 878 -33.04 15.68 2.31
C ASN A 878 -33.70 14.34 2.53
N PHE A 879 -33.37 13.33 1.72
CA PHE A 879 -33.85 11.97 1.89
C PHE A 879 -35.39 11.92 1.90
N GLN A 880 -35.98 12.46 0.83
CA GLN A 880 -37.45 12.52 0.66
C GLN A 880 -37.84 12.19 -0.78
N PHE A 881 -39.09 11.80 -0.98
CA PHE A 881 -39.67 11.73 -2.31
C PHE A 881 -41.12 12.22 -2.27
N GLY A 882 -41.62 12.65 -3.42
CA GLY A 882 -42.94 13.26 -3.52
C GLY A 882 -43.44 13.35 -4.95
N HIS A 883 -44.57 14.02 -5.13
CA HIS A 883 -45.09 14.31 -6.46
C HIS A 883 -45.55 15.75 -6.61
N LEU A 884 -45.39 16.22 -7.84
CA LEU A 884 -45.78 17.53 -8.31
C LEU A 884 -47.13 17.44 -9.05
N ASP A 885 -47.93 18.49 -8.91
CA ASP A 885 -49.07 18.73 -9.79
C ASP A 885 -48.54 18.97 -11.21
N ILE A 886 -48.92 18.10 -12.14
CA ILE A 886 -48.38 18.10 -13.50
C ILE A 886 -48.74 19.37 -14.30
N LYS A 887 -49.77 20.11 -13.89
CA LYS A 887 -50.26 21.31 -14.60
C LYS A 887 -49.67 22.60 -14.07
N THR A 888 -49.21 22.62 -12.83
CA THR A 888 -48.76 23.85 -12.13
C THR A 888 -47.32 23.74 -11.64
N GLY A 889 -46.78 22.53 -11.52
CA GLY A 889 -45.50 22.26 -10.88
C GLY A 889 -45.53 22.50 -9.36
N ALA A 890 -46.69 22.61 -8.71
CA ALA A 890 -46.72 22.72 -7.25
C ALA A 890 -46.37 21.36 -6.61
N LEU A 891 -45.52 21.34 -5.57
CA LEU A 891 -45.33 20.14 -4.75
C LEU A 891 -46.64 19.85 -3.99
N VAL A 892 -47.28 18.72 -4.29
CA VAL A 892 -48.60 18.38 -3.74
C VAL A 892 -48.48 17.51 -2.49
N TRP A 893 -47.49 16.61 -2.47
CA TRP A 893 -47.29 15.65 -1.40
C TRP A 893 -45.84 15.22 -1.30
N THR A 894 -45.37 14.95 -0.08
CA THR A 894 -44.07 14.36 0.25
C THR A 894 -44.26 13.30 1.33
N ALA A 895 -43.42 12.26 1.32
CA ALA A 895 -43.36 11.26 2.37
C ALA A 895 -42.59 11.77 3.60
N SER A 896 -42.95 11.30 4.80
CA SER A 896 -42.20 11.59 6.04
C SER A 896 -40.92 10.75 6.12
N SER A 897 -39.75 11.41 6.12
CA SER A 897 -38.36 10.91 6.26
C SER A 897 -38.14 9.42 5.94
N ILE A 898 -37.71 9.15 4.71
CA ILE A 898 -37.27 7.82 4.28
C ILE A 898 -35.96 8.03 3.54
N GLU A 899 -34.87 7.37 3.94
CA GLU A 899 -33.53 7.48 3.33
C GLU A 899 -33.51 6.96 1.89
N VAL A 900 -34.14 7.69 0.97
CA VAL A 900 -34.31 7.32 -0.43
C VAL A 900 -33.07 7.67 -1.25
N SER A 901 -32.72 6.73 -2.12
CA SER A 901 -31.57 6.82 -3.02
C SER A 901 -31.78 7.84 -4.14
N SER A 902 -30.69 8.46 -4.61
CA SER A 902 -30.74 9.35 -5.78
C SER A 902 -31.09 8.63 -7.10
N ARG A 903 -30.98 7.29 -7.14
CA ARG A 903 -31.13 6.46 -8.34
C ARG A 903 -32.48 5.77 -8.51
N GLY A 904 -33.48 6.62 -8.53
CA GLY A 904 -34.66 6.38 -9.36
C GLY A 904 -35.78 5.61 -8.68
N MET A 905 -36.93 5.74 -9.33
CA MET A 905 -38.15 5.03 -9.02
C MET A 905 -38.52 4.22 -10.25
N ALA A 906 -39.16 3.08 -10.04
CA ALA A 906 -39.84 2.36 -11.10
C ALA A 906 -41.35 2.52 -10.94
N THR A 907 -42.10 2.26 -12.00
CA THR A 907 -43.56 2.28 -11.94
C THR A 907 -44.18 1.34 -12.95
N ASP A 908 -45.30 0.73 -12.57
CA ASP A 908 -46.22 0.02 -13.45
C ASP A 908 -47.36 0.94 -13.96
N GLY A 909 -47.31 2.23 -13.61
CA GLY A 909 -48.32 3.25 -13.88
C GLY A 909 -49.35 3.47 -12.77
N ILE A 910 -49.48 2.53 -11.81
CA ILE A 910 -50.44 2.57 -10.68
C ILE A 910 -49.71 2.65 -9.34
N ASN A 911 -48.56 1.99 -9.22
CA ASN A 911 -47.69 1.95 -8.07
C ASN A 911 -46.35 2.64 -8.37
N ILE A 912 -45.73 3.21 -7.34
CA ILE A 912 -44.33 3.62 -7.35
C ILE A 912 -43.52 2.59 -6.57
N TYR A 913 -42.40 2.16 -7.16
CA TYR A 913 -41.41 1.32 -6.51
C TYR A 913 -40.16 2.15 -6.28
N TYR A 914 -39.65 2.15 -5.05
CA TYR A 914 -38.49 2.96 -4.68
C TYR A 914 -37.63 2.25 -3.64
N VAL A 915 -36.35 2.61 -3.62
CA VAL A 915 -35.36 2.05 -2.70
C VAL A 915 -35.08 3.05 -1.57
N ALA A 916 -34.99 2.54 -0.35
CA ALA A 916 -34.91 3.29 0.89
C ALA A 916 -33.88 2.67 1.87
N ASN A 917 -33.65 3.35 3.00
CA ASN A 917 -32.77 2.91 4.09
C ASN A 917 -31.35 2.57 3.58
N GLY A 918 -30.76 3.51 2.84
CA GLY A 918 -29.45 3.33 2.23
C GLY A 918 -29.39 2.16 1.26
N GLY A 919 -30.50 1.85 0.58
CA GLY A 919 -30.59 0.80 -0.43
C GLY A 919 -31.04 -0.58 0.04
N ARG A 920 -31.31 -0.73 1.34
CA ARG A 920 -31.58 -2.03 1.99
C ARG A 920 -33.04 -2.43 1.94
N GLU A 921 -33.94 -1.48 1.70
CA GLU A 921 -35.37 -1.70 1.70
C GLU A 921 -35.99 -1.25 0.38
N ILE A 922 -36.95 -2.02 -0.12
CA ILE A 922 -37.70 -1.71 -1.33
C ILE A 922 -39.18 -1.60 -0.96
N TYR A 923 -39.78 -0.50 -1.36
CA TYR A 923 -41.18 -0.19 -1.06
C TYR A 923 -42.01 -0.10 -2.34
N ALA A 924 -43.25 -0.58 -2.27
CA ALA A 924 -44.29 -0.28 -3.24
C ALA A 924 -45.35 0.63 -2.62
N LEU A 925 -45.63 1.75 -3.28
CA LEU A 925 -46.61 2.73 -2.86
C LEU A 925 -47.73 2.87 -3.89
N ASP A 926 -48.98 2.76 -3.47
CA ASP A 926 -50.11 3.04 -4.34
C ASP A 926 -50.21 4.54 -4.63
N THR A 927 -50.24 4.91 -5.91
CA THR A 927 -50.16 6.31 -6.32
C THR A 927 -51.42 7.12 -5.99
N GLN A 928 -52.56 6.48 -5.71
CA GLN A 928 -53.82 7.17 -5.43
C GLN A 928 -54.03 7.43 -3.94
N THR A 929 -53.77 6.42 -3.13
CA THR A 929 -54.02 6.39 -1.68
C THR A 929 -52.81 6.77 -0.85
N TYR A 930 -51.61 6.78 -1.45
CA TYR A 930 -50.32 7.01 -0.77
C TYR A 930 -50.04 6.00 0.34
N ARG A 931 -50.63 4.81 0.25
CA ARG A 931 -50.40 3.73 1.19
C ARG A 931 -49.38 2.76 0.62
N GLU A 932 -48.56 2.24 1.52
CA GLU A 932 -47.70 1.11 1.22
C GLU A 932 -48.57 -0.08 0.80
N VAL A 933 -48.23 -0.68 -0.33
CA VAL A 933 -48.82 -1.94 -0.82
C VAL A 933 -48.08 -3.12 -0.21
N TRP A 934 -46.75 -3.05 -0.24
CA TRP A 934 -45.82 -3.97 0.40
C TRP A 934 -44.47 -3.27 0.61
N HIS A 935 -43.69 -3.79 1.55
CA HIS A 935 -42.26 -3.50 1.69
C HIS A 935 -41.47 -4.81 1.71
N LEU A 936 -40.21 -4.73 1.29
CA LEU A 936 -39.25 -5.82 1.33
C LEU A 936 -37.97 -5.29 1.96
N ASP A 937 -37.63 -5.80 3.15
CA ASP A 937 -36.30 -5.63 3.73
C ASP A 937 -35.38 -6.70 3.13
N LEU A 938 -34.30 -6.26 2.50
CA LEU A 938 -33.32 -7.17 1.92
C LEU A 938 -32.41 -7.77 3.00
N ARG A 939 -32.34 -7.17 4.20
CA ARG A 939 -31.56 -7.68 5.34
C ARG A 939 -32.20 -8.92 5.96
N CYS A 940 -31.37 -9.79 6.51
CA CYS A 940 -31.80 -10.89 7.34
C CYS A 940 -32.23 -10.39 8.74
N ASN A 941 -33.47 -10.71 9.13
CA ASN A 941 -34.07 -10.38 10.43
C ASN A 941 -34.04 -8.88 10.81
N GLY A 942 -33.84 -7.98 9.84
CA GLY A 942 -33.73 -6.53 10.08
C GLY A 942 -32.49 -6.12 10.90
N ALA A 943 -31.48 -6.98 11.03
CA ALA A 943 -30.28 -6.69 11.79
C ALA A 943 -29.19 -6.05 10.91
N ASP A 944 -28.58 -4.95 11.38
CA ASP A 944 -27.47 -4.27 10.69
C ASP A 944 -26.16 -5.10 10.67
N SER A 945 -26.12 -6.24 11.35
CA SER A 945 -25.01 -7.19 11.32
C SER A 945 -24.97 -8.04 10.05
N ASP A 946 -26.07 -8.08 9.31
CA ASP A 946 -26.09 -8.67 7.99
C ASP A 946 -25.33 -7.73 7.04
N LEU A 947 -24.17 -8.17 6.59
CA LEU A 947 -23.25 -7.40 5.75
C LEU A 947 -23.79 -7.16 4.33
N GLN A 948 -25.11 -7.20 4.12
CA GLN A 948 -25.74 -6.47 3.02
C GLN A 948 -25.36 -5.00 3.16
N PRO A 949 -24.39 -4.55 2.36
CA PRO A 949 -23.73 -3.28 2.61
C PRO A 949 -24.66 -2.14 2.22
N LEU A 950 -24.29 -0.93 2.66
CA LEU A 950 -24.88 0.30 2.14
C LEU A 950 -24.90 0.24 0.60
N MET A 951 -26.07 0.55 0.05
CA MET A 951 -26.53 0.37 -1.32
C MET A 951 -27.08 1.73 -1.81
N ILE A 952 -26.29 2.80 -1.66
CA ILE A 952 -26.79 4.18 -1.61
C ILE A 952 -27.36 4.65 -2.96
N ASP A 953 -26.84 4.17 -4.09
CA ASP A 953 -27.28 4.51 -5.45
C ASP A 953 -27.62 3.28 -6.32
N CYS A 954 -28.67 2.55 -5.92
CA CYS A 954 -29.15 1.37 -6.65
C CYS A 954 -30.05 1.71 -7.83
N GLY A 955 -29.89 0.97 -8.93
CA GLY A 955 -30.80 1.06 -10.07
C GLY A 955 -32.06 0.21 -9.86
N ILE A 956 -33.23 0.77 -10.10
CA ILE A 956 -34.51 0.03 -10.09
C ILE A 956 -35.29 0.24 -11.40
N ILE A 957 -35.82 -0.84 -11.97
CA ILE A 957 -36.68 -0.79 -13.16
C ILE A 957 -37.85 -1.77 -13.03
N TYR A 958 -38.97 -1.43 -13.66
CA TYR A 958 -40.12 -2.31 -13.82
C TYR A 958 -40.13 -2.89 -15.24
N ASP A 959 -40.23 -4.21 -15.35
CA ASP A 959 -40.47 -4.91 -16.62
C ASP A 959 -41.50 -6.03 -16.41
N LYS A 960 -42.64 -5.95 -17.13
CA LYS A 960 -43.65 -7.02 -17.24
C LYS A 960 -44.04 -7.69 -15.91
N GLY A 961 -44.34 -6.90 -14.87
CA GLY A 961 -44.76 -7.41 -13.56
C GLY A 961 -43.60 -7.81 -12.63
N ARG A 962 -42.36 -7.51 -13.02
CA ARG A 962 -41.16 -7.72 -12.22
C ARG A 962 -40.49 -6.40 -11.91
N ILE A 963 -39.90 -6.32 -10.72
CA ILE A 963 -38.96 -5.28 -10.35
C ILE A 963 -37.57 -5.86 -10.43
N ILE A 964 -36.69 -5.21 -11.18
CA ILE A 964 -35.28 -5.57 -11.28
C ILE A 964 -34.50 -4.50 -10.52
N HIS A 965 -33.91 -4.92 -9.41
CA HIS A 965 -33.08 -4.11 -8.55
C HIS A 965 -31.62 -4.49 -8.76
N VAL A 966 -30.75 -3.50 -8.95
CA VAL A 966 -29.32 -3.68 -9.09
C VAL A 966 -28.63 -2.88 -7.99
N ALA A 967 -28.06 -3.62 -7.06
CA ALA A 967 -27.29 -3.09 -5.96
C ALA A 967 -25.92 -2.61 -6.43
N GLU A 968 -25.38 -1.62 -5.73
CA GLU A 968 -24.06 -1.05 -6.01
C GLU A 968 -22.93 -2.09 -6.04
N ARG A 969 -22.97 -3.13 -5.19
CA ARG A 969 -21.94 -4.18 -5.15
C ARG A 969 -22.16 -5.33 -6.13
N GLY A 970 -23.13 -5.18 -7.03
CA GLY A 970 -23.40 -6.15 -8.08
C GLY A 970 -24.38 -7.25 -7.78
N ARG A 971 -25.09 -7.15 -6.66
CA ARG A 971 -26.27 -7.97 -6.41
C ARG A 971 -27.43 -7.55 -7.29
N ILE A 972 -27.99 -8.51 -8.02
CA ILE A 972 -29.19 -8.35 -8.83
C ILE A 972 -30.32 -9.10 -8.14
N THR A 973 -31.42 -8.41 -7.86
CA THR A 973 -32.61 -8.99 -7.24
C THR A 973 -33.81 -8.78 -8.14
N ILE A 974 -34.44 -9.88 -8.57
CA ILE A 974 -35.70 -9.86 -9.32
C ILE A 974 -36.83 -10.13 -8.35
N ILE A 975 -37.81 -9.23 -8.30
CA ILE A 975 -38.89 -9.22 -7.30
C ILE A 975 -40.24 -9.24 -8.04
N ASP A 976 -41.21 -10.00 -7.52
CA ASP A 976 -42.59 -9.96 -7.99
C ASP A 976 -43.21 -8.61 -7.63
N ALA A 977 -43.58 -7.80 -8.62
CA ALA A 977 -44.04 -6.44 -8.40
C ALA A 977 -45.38 -6.34 -7.64
N ASN A 978 -46.17 -7.41 -7.61
CA ASN A 978 -47.45 -7.45 -6.91
C ASN A 978 -47.31 -7.95 -5.47
N LYS A 979 -46.42 -8.91 -5.24
CA LYS A 979 -46.27 -9.60 -3.94
C LYS A 979 -45.13 -9.07 -3.08
N GLY A 980 -44.17 -8.37 -3.67
CA GLY A 980 -42.97 -7.90 -2.96
C GLY A 980 -42.03 -9.04 -2.55
N CYS A 981 -42.13 -10.23 -3.15
CA CYS A 981 -41.27 -11.37 -2.83
C CYS A 981 -40.14 -11.54 -3.85
N ILE A 982 -38.96 -11.89 -3.37
CA ILE A 982 -37.79 -12.20 -4.21
C ILE A 982 -38.09 -13.45 -5.05
N LEU A 983 -37.97 -13.31 -6.37
CA LEU A 983 -38.04 -14.40 -7.33
C LEU A 983 -36.65 -15.01 -7.55
N HIS A 984 -35.67 -14.13 -7.77
CA HIS A 984 -34.29 -14.52 -8.05
C HIS A 984 -33.29 -13.53 -7.44
N CYS A 985 -32.11 -14.03 -7.07
CA CYS A 985 -31.00 -13.23 -6.57
C CYS A 985 -29.68 -13.76 -7.17
N TYR A 986 -28.78 -12.86 -7.57
CA TYR A 986 -27.52 -13.21 -8.23
C TYR A 986 -26.45 -12.15 -7.96
N ASP A 987 -25.24 -12.55 -7.58
CA ASP A 987 -24.11 -11.63 -7.45
C ASP A 987 -23.27 -11.67 -8.74
N ALA A 988 -23.34 -10.60 -9.53
CA ALA A 988 -22.76 -10.55 -10.88
C ALA A 988 -21.24 -10.31 -10.91
N VAL A 989 -20.68 -9.79 -9.82
CA VAL A 989 -19.30 -9.31 -9.78
C VAL A 989 -18.51 -10.04 -8.70
N GLY A 990 -19.11 -10.32 -7.55
CA GLY A 990 -18.43 -10.99 -6.45
C GLY A 990 -17.36 -10.14 -5.77
N TYR A 991 -17.52 -8.81 -5.83
CA TYR A 991 -16.59 -7.88 -5.18
C TYR A 991 -17.27 -7.25 -3.96
N PRO A 992 -16.52 -7.00 -2.87
CA PRO A 992 -17.05 -6.34 -1.69
C PRO A 992 -17.12 -4.82 -1.89
N GLU A 993 -17.02 -4.33 -3.11
CA GLU A 993 -16.82 -2.92 -3.42
C GLU A 993 -17.94 -2.35 -4.26
N ARG A 994 -18.02 -1.03 -4.36
CA ARG A 994 -18.97 -0.35 -5.24
C ARG A 994 -18.59 -0.63 -6.69
N VAL A 995 -19.52 -1.17 -7.47
CA VAL A 995 -19.34 -1.52 -8.89
C VAL A 995 -20.37 -0.81 -9.75
N PHE A 996 -21.64 -0.79 -9.38
CA PHE A 996 -22.69 -0.23 -10.24
C PHE A 996 -23.14 1.15 -9.80
N TRP A 997 -23.09 2.09 -10.76
CA TRP A 997 -23.55 3.49 -10.64
C TRP A 997 -24.54 3.80 -11.79
N SER A 998 -25.15 2.78 -12.39
CA SER A 998 -26.06 2.91 -13.55
C SER A 998 -27.37 2.16 -13.30
N THR A 999 -28.48 2.67 -13.85
CA THR A 999 -29.74 1.88 -13.89
C THR A 999 -29.60 0.78 -14.94
N PRO A 1000 -30.12 -0.43 -14.70
CA PRO A 1000 -30.11 -1.50 -15.70
C PRO A 1000 -30.94 -1.15 -16.94
N GLU A 1001 -30.56 -1.74 -18.06
CA GLU A 1001 -31.39 -1.87 -19.27
C GLU A 1001 -31.87 -3.31 -19.38
N VAL A 1002 -33.13 -3.52 -19.76
CA VAL A 1002 -33.74 -4.85 -19.81
C VAL A 1002 -34.32 -5.09 -21.20
N ALA A 1003 -33.88 -6.16 -21.85
CA ALA A 1003 -34.44 -6.60 -23.13
C ALA A 1003 -34.25 -8.11 -23.31
N ASN A 1004 -35.23 -8.79 -23.93
CA ASN A 1004 -35.14 -10.22 -24.28
C ASN A 1004 -34.70 -11.13 -23.11
N ASN A 1005 -35.25 -10.89 -21.91
CA ASN A 1005 -34.90 -11.59 -20.66
C ASN A 1005 -33.40 -11.54 -20.31
N LYS A 1006 -32.75 -10.45 -20.71
CA LYS A 1006 -31.40 -10.08 -20.31
C LYS A 1006 -31.43 -8.73 -19.60
N ILE A 1007 -30.56 -8.62 -18.62
CA ILE A 1007 -30.27 -7.42 -17.85
C ILE A 1007 -28.88 -6.98 -18.28
N TYR A 1008 -28.78 -5.76 -18.81
CA TYR A 1008 -27.53 -5.11 -19.15
C TYR A 1008 -27.21 -4.06 -18.10
N ILE A 1009 -26.04 -4.21 -17.49
CA ILE A 1009 -25.54 -3.31 -16.46
C ILE A 1009 -24.09 -2.97 -16.75
N SER A 1010 -23.70 -1.75 -16.38
CA SER A 1010 -22.34 -1.27 -16.54
C SER A 1010 -21.83 -0.70 -15.23
N GLY A 1011 -20.56 -1.00 -14.96
CA GLY A 1011 -19.92 -0.67 -13.70
C GLY A 1011 -18.75 0.28 -13.82
N ILE A 1012 -18.46 0.93 -12.70
CA ILE A 1012 -17.28 1.75 -12.50
C ILE A 1012 -15.99 0.92 -12.49
N ASP A 1013 -16.09 -0.41 -12.44
CA ASP A 1013 -14.97 -1.31 -12.69
C ASP A 1013 -14.59 -1.43 -14.19
N GLY A 1014 -15.18 -0.59 -15.03
CA GLY A 1014 -14.90 -0.50 -16.46
C GLY A 1014 -15.56 -1.60 -17.29
N LYS A 1015 -16.52 -2.35 -16.73
CA LYS A 1015 -17.13 -3.51 -17.38
C LYS A 1015 -18.62 -3.33 -17.69
N VAL A 1016 -19.07 -4.01 -18.74
CA VAL A 1016 -20.48 -4.20 -19.07
C VAL A 1016 -20.82 -5.69 -18.99
N TYR A 1017 -21.92 -5.99 -18.32
CA TYR A 1017 -22.39 -7.34 -18.07
C TYR A 1017 -23.73 -7.56 -18.78
N SER A 1018 -23.89 -8.74 -19.37
CA SER A 1018 -25.19 -9.25 -19.81
C SER A 1018 -25.58 -10.45 -18.96
N ILE A 1019 -26.62 -10.30 -18.16
CA ILE A 1019 -27.14 -11.35 -17.26
C ILE A 1019 -28.47 -11.86 -17.81
N SER A 1020 -28.60 -13.15 -18.11
CA SER A 1020 -29.89 -13.72 -18.49
C SER A 1020 -30.68 -14.15 -17.27
N TYR A 1021 -32.00 -14.06 -17.33
CA TYR A 1021 -32.92 -14.61 -16.34
C TYR A 1021 -34.05 -15.40 -17.03
N PRO A 1022 -34.72 -16.34 -16.32
CA PRO A 1022 -35.78 -17.14 -16.91
C PRO A 1022 -37.07 -16.32 -17.14
N ASP A 1023 -37.92 -16.84 -18.01
CA ASP A 1023 -39.19 -16.23 -18.44
C ASP A 1023 -40.24 -16.06 -17.34
#